data_AF-A0A660LUC0-F1
#
_entry.id   AF-A0A660LUC0-F1
#
_cell.length_a   1.000
_cell.length_b   1.000
_cell.length_c   1.000
_cell.angle_alpha   90.00
_cell.angle_beta   90.00
_cell.angle_gamma   90.00
#
_symmetry.space_group_name_H-M   'P 1'
#
loop_
_entity.id
_entity.type
_entity.pdbx_description
1 polymer ?
#
loop_
_entity_poly.entity_id
_entity_poly.type
_entity_poly.pdbx_seq_one_letter_code
_entity_poly.pdbx_strand_id
1 'polypeptide(L)'
;QKTYIYNPSKYPYCQNSSSSTFDFSEKNTFIQNNLKGKNVVYARLYWGGSLYQNWAIKNLGSNLYVSALNYIKGYSRIDFKAPGKNVITIDADPKDVFWFGSFSEYKPKSMTLESYNQNESNSYYVKAGINYQYVASADVTDIVRDSLGTSESDRTFYAGNIRSTTIPFSDEFIDPNDGIYKVNNSTNRKLKKTYGTLLFSPVQGQNGYWIQSIAPQFAAWSLVIIYDFDDKTAAANNIEPKLVSIFDGLERLAADWMKSSDPFGTVKSSTIDVKFENIYTPKAGNIDASLTMFSFGGKPETKGEDIKIKNGGSYQSITSGYNAQGDQFNSTMTKFGQLINPGKKFHSQADLDIFDISDKMSYAQKEADIKFTVTTIKSSGGANVVSADRINLALVGFSSRIYKPDVCYMEYIYAKKPSDSTFTKVQENTPTVVPANTILKTFVEVTNNTNEAAQDFALKATIDPSQIYNPNSTYIYADKASQGPSDLLTMSGQVHYNDNTGLQQLSGNDLTFYLGQGAAANKGGEMLIHQGNYAYAIYETTLKSKFEPNSYKATVANADINLQPYDTYIRRCSNQNYNITLGVSASPNNFVASNRQDDGSAAFKTKFKNRLLTKIVSTPFNVYITNYDTDGNKKVPDAPVDVKVELVESCSAPTNLYEQDITFNGVTDILLSGISIDRAYKSVKFRISHLDPVTNTTKVECEKLDDFAIRPSHFRLWDTDKNTINNNNVLIGGKVYNNIALAAMKPLDSGLANGYTNNISGSNGEIKLVPAYSATCDPSIIESENKLSVDFNDPNKALGKIFRHTSSGPVGFSYSDIGDTYFYVLDKDYTITDQHTPSRADDCVKNSISNDPSQDTAQEGRIGCSIKLEGNRDYLFRPKDIQISKLKITKDSDITYLDNEGIQKAKLDFEVTARLFNDDPAKLYNEDCYAKNMNFDIKLDRVPLNFTDNDGNAGTLAKANEEILFFEIPGSNTRKAIDPSATKSTFYVEKNTFVNGVGKGEVYFNFERKVNHAKNPFTISSNDFSFSGMSDSTDTVKKYEKPATETTAKFYFGRVYAPFYEGLYSGFYAKIYYGAYCDGCNKNIYMKDNGKLWQDFPAAPFWATNPKHSAGVLNYHDFSFTNTYSGTVLRNDVSSISNGEQIIFIRNPSAVTDVAKMRAPSWLLYSEFDEKPETNNFNLNFLVPNGEWAGKVLKSNNIEDKTSGAVGGFIGVKSNSDSNLDISDKTNRRIEW
;
A
#
# COMPACT_ATOMS: atom_id res chain seq x y z
N GLN A 1 9.05 -36.42 5.42
CA GLN A 1 7.73 -36.01 5.94
C GLN A 1 7.70 -34.49 6.06
N LYS A 2 7.13 -33.79 5.07
CA LYS A 2 6.77 -32.36 5.17
C LYS A 2 5.24 -32.28 5.08
N THR A 3 4.56 -32.91 6.03
CA THR A 3 3.12 -33.18 5.94
C THR A 3 2.32 -32.07 6.63
N TYR A 4 1.30 -31.57 5.95
CA TYR A 4 0.40 -30.52 6.43
C TYR A 4 -0.33 -30.95 7.70
N ILE A 5 -0.06 -30.27 8.80
CA ILE A 5 -0.83 -30.32 10.06
C ILE A 5 -1.36 -28.90 10.25
N TYR A 6 -2.67 -28.75 10.49
CA TYR A 6 -3.24 -27.47 10.89
C TYR A 6 -2.47 -26.97 12.12
N ASN A 7 -1.68 -25.91 11.94
CA ASN A 7 -1.00 -25.20 13.01
C ASN A 7 -1.77 -23.89 13.23
N PRO A 8 -2.53 -23.74 14.33
CA PRO A 8 -3.30 -22.52 14.60
C PRO A 8 -2.40 -21.26 14.71
N SER A 9 -1.08 -21.43 14.84
CA SER A 9 -0.07 -20.36 14.86
C SER A 9 0.51 -20.00 13.48
N LYS A 10 0.11 -20.68 12.41
CA LYS A 10 0.49 -20.36 11.02
C LYS A 10 -0.76 -20.04 10.20
N TYR A 11 -0.90 -18.77 9.81
CA TYR A 11 -2.01 -18.22 9.02
C TYR A 11 -2.01 -18.46 7.48
N PRO A 12 -1.06 -19.14 6.79
CA PRO A 12 -0.95 -19.03 5.33
C PRO A 12 -1.91 -19.94 4.53
N TYR A 13 -2.89 -20.60 5.18
CA TYR A 13 -3.70 -21.65 4.53
C TYR A 13 -5.02 -21.17 3.91
N CYS A 14 -5.41 -19.92 4.15
CA CYS A 14 -6.40 -19.25 3.32
C CYS A 14 -5.67 -18.25 2.46
N GLN A 15 -5.74 -18.44 1.15
CA GLN A 15 -5.30 -17.43 0.20
C GLN A 15 -6.47 -16.51 -0.02
N ASN A 16 -6.25 -15.22 0.18
CA ASN A 16 -7.24 -14.27 -0.25
C ASN A 16 -7.24 -14.24 -1.79
N SER A 17 -8.40 -14.03 -2.42
CA SER A 17 -8.51 -14.05 -3.87
C SER A 17 -7.55 -13.04 -4.51
N SER A 18 -7.08 -13.35 -5.72
CA SER A 18 -6.42 -12.35 -6.55
C SER A 18 -7.34 -11.16 -6.81
N SER A 19 -6.76 -10.00 -7.13
CA SER A 19 -7.53 -8.85 -7.58
C SER A 19 -8.16 -9.14 -8.94
N SER A 20 -9.42 -8.79 -9.10
CA SER A 20 -10.14 -8.83 -10.38
C SER A 20 -10.71 -7.45 -10.68
N THR A 21 -10.85 -7.16 -11.97
CA THR A 21 -11.17 -5.83 -12.49
C THR A 21 -12.45 -5.89 -13.29
N PHE A 22 -13.31 -4.89 -13.09
CA PHE A 22 -14.49 -4.66 -13.90
C PHE A 22 -14.44 -3.25 -14.48
N ASP A 23 -14.54 -3.16 -15.81
CA ASP A 23 -14.65 -1.89 -16.51
C ASP A 23 -16.09 -1.64 -16.93
N PHE A 24 -16.63 -0.50 -16.50
CA PHE A 24 -17.99 -0.07 -16.80
C PHE A 24 -18.11 0.66 -18.16
N SER A 25 -17.08 0.59 -19.01
CA SER A 25 -17.01 1.21 -20.34
C SER A 25 -17.94 0.63 -21.38
N GLU A 26 -18.45 -0.61 -21.28
CA GLU A 26 -19.31 -1.25 -22.32
C GLU A 26 -20.68 -0.59 -22.60
N LYS A 27 -20.98 0.57 -22.00
CA LYS A 27 -22.19 1.35 -22.25
C LYS A 27 -22.04 2.21 -23.51
N ASN A 28 -23.15 2.64 -24.12
CA ASN A 28 -23.08 3.55 -25.27
C ASN A 28 -22.38 4.87 -24.91
N THR A 29 -21.74 5.52 -25.88
CA THR A 29 -20.93 6.74 -25.69
C THR A 29 -21.69 7.83 -24.92
N PHE A 30 -23.01 7.89 -25.09
CA PHE A 30 -23.85 8.81 -24.34
C PHE A 30 -23.84 8.54 -22.84
N ILE A 31 -24.14 7.30 -22.42
CA ILE A 31 -24.12 6.89 -21.01
C ILE A 31 -22.70 7.04 -20.46
N GLN A 32 -21.65 6.70 -21.22
CA GLN A 32 -20.26 6.90 -20.76
C GLN A 32 -19.93 8.37 -20.46
N ASN A 33 -20.42 9.30 -21.29
CA ASN A 33 -20.13 10.74 -21.16
C ASN A 33 -21.00 11.44 -20.10
N ASN A 34 -22.14 10.87 -19.73
CA ASN A 34 -23.15 11.55 -18.91
C ASN A 34 -23.48 10.85 -17.59
N LEU A 35 -23.10 9.59 -17.40
CA LEU A 35 -23.24 8.87 -16.13
C LEU A 35 -22.02 9.13 -15.24
N LYS A 36 -22.12 10.16 -14.40
CA LYS A 36 -21.09 10.54 -13.42
C LYS A 36 -21.53 10.18 -12.02
N GLY A 37 -20.61 10.31 -11.07
CA GLY A 37 -20.85 10.16 -9.64
C GLY A 37 -22.18 10.77 -9.15
N LYS A 38 -22.48 12.02 -9.53
CA LYS A 38 -23.71 12.74 -9.16
C LYS A 38 -25.02 12.03 -9.55
N ASN A 39 -24.98 11.15 -10.54
CA ASN A 39 -26.14 10.40 -11.03
C ASN A 39 -26.36 9.11 -10.22
N VAL A 40 -25.41 8.68 -9.39
CA VAL A 40 -25.52 7.44 -8.62
C VAL A 40 -26.49 7.64 -7.46
N VAL A 41 -27.61 6.90 -7.50
CA VAL A 41 -28.65 6.90 -6.47
C VAL A 41 -28.35 5.85 -5.41
N TYR A 42 -27.85 4.69 -5.83
CA TYR A 42 -27.54 3.57 -4.95
C TYR A 42 -26.46 2.69 -5.57
N ALA A 43 -25.51 2.22 -4.76
CA ALA A 43 -24.57 1.18 -5.17
C ALA A 43 -24.28 0.22 -4.03
N ARG A 44 -24.27 -1.09 -4.34
CA ARG A 44 -23.98 -2.15 -3.37
C ARG A 44 -23.02 -3.16 -3.94
N LEU A 45 -21.99 -3.47 -3.15
CA LEU A 45 -20.96 -4.45 -3.46
C LEU A 45 -21.35 -5.78 -2.82
N TYR A 46 -21.32 -6.86 -3.59
CA TYR A 46 -21.59 -8.23 -3.15
C TYR A 46 -20.35 -9.07 -3.37
N TRP A 47 -20.01 -9.93 -2.42
CA TRP A 47 -18.96 -10.92 -2.58
C TRP A 47 -19.26 -12.20 -1.83
N GLY A 48 -18.67 -13.29 -2.29
CA GLY A 48 -18.85 -14.58 -1.66
C GLY A 48 -17.70 -15.50 -1.99
N GLY A 49 -17.52 -16.50 -1.13
CA GLY A 49 -16.46 -17.47 -1.29
C GLY A 49 -16.72 -18.74 -0.52
N SER A 50 -15.92 -19.75 -0.82
CA SER A 50 -15.92 -21.01 -0.10
C SER A 50 -14.61 -21.22 0.67
N LEU A 51 -14.77 -21.68 1.91
CA LEU A 51 -13.70 -22.04 2.83
C LEU A 51 -13.79 -23.53 3.11
N TYR A 52 -12.72 -24.20 2.77
CA TYR A 52 -12.58 -25.64 2.84
C TYR A 52 -11.21 -25.97 3.43
N GLN A 53 -11.17 -26.90 4.38
CA GLN A 53 -9.91 -27.39 4.95
C GLN A 53 -10.10 -28.79 5.52
N ASN A 54 -9.23 -29.70 5.09
CA ASN A 54 -9.06 -30.99 5.76
C ASN A 54 -8.17 -30.81 7.00
N TRP A 55 -8.51 -31.46 8.11
CA TRP A 55 -7.68 -31.38 9.31
C TRP A 55 -7.62 -32.70 10.10
N ALA A 56 -6.58 -32.85 10.91
CA ALA A 56 -6.37 -33.98 11.81
C ALA A 56 -6.35 -33.48 13.25
N ILE A 57 -7.41 -32.80 13.66
CA ILE A 57 -7.51 -32.27 15.02
C ILE A 57 -7.99 -33.37 15.96
N LYS A 58 -7.09 -33.87 16.82
CA LYS A 58 -7.36 -34.93 17.81
C LYS A 58 -7.77 -34.31 19.16
N ASN A 59 -8.82 -34.86 19.80
CA ASN A 59 -9.18 -34.62 21.21
C ASN A 59 -9.40 -33.15 21.62
N LEU A 60 -10.28 -32.40 20.95
CA LEU A 60 -10.56 -31.00 21.35
C LEU A 60 -11.73 -30.79 22.31
N GLY A 61 -12.63 -31.78 22.48
CA GLY A 61 -13.84 -31.55 23.27
C GLY A 61 -14.62 -30.31 22.83
N SER A 62 -15.09 -29.48 23.77
CA SER A 62 -15.86 -28.24 23.53
C SER A 62 -15.15 -27.14 22.73
N ASN A 63 -13.83 -27.24 22.46
CA ASN A 63 -13.04 -26.24 21.73
C ASN A 63 -13.06 -26.37 20.20
N LEU A 64 -13.75 -27.38 19.64
CA LEU A 64 -13.84 -27.58 18.19
C LEU A 64 -14.58 -26.44 17.49
N TYR A 65 -15.68 -25.95 18.08
CA TYR A 65 -16.48 -24.85 17.52
C TYR A 65 -15.67 -23.54 17.45
N VAL A 66 -14.96 -23.19 18.52
CA VAL A 66 -14.10 -21.99 18.57
C VAL A 66 -12.97 -22.08 17.54
N SER A 67 -12.38 -23.27 17.38
CA SER A 67 -11.33 -23.51 16.38
C SER A 67 -11.86 -23.38 14.95
N ALA A 68 -13.08 -23.86 14.68
CA ALA A 68 -13.76 -23.70 13.40
C ALA A 68 -14.10 -22.24 13.10
N LEU A 69 -14.62 -21.48 14.08
CA LEU A 69 -14.91 -20.05 13.93
C LEU A 69 -13.65 -19.21 13.70
N ASN A 70 -12.55 -19.53 14.38
CA ASN A 70 -11.27 -18.85 14.16
C ASN A 70 -10.73 -19.08 12.74
N TYR A 71 -11.00 -20.23 12.14
CA TYR A 71 -10.57 -20.54 10.76
C TYR A 71 -11.27 -19.65 9.72
N ILE A 72 -12.57 -19.39 9.91
CA ILE A 72 -13.38 -18.64 8.95
C ILE A 72 -13.23 -17.12 9.09
N LYS A 73 -12.52 -16.61 10.10
CA LYS A 73 -12.33 -15.17 10.34
C LYS A 73 -11.91 -14.42 9.06
N GLY A 74 -12.55 -13.27 8.83
CA GLY A 74 -12.28 -12.39 7.68
C GLY A 74 -13.18 -12.60 6.47
N TYR A 75 -14.17 -13.52 6.53
CA TYR A 75 -15.18 -13.69 5.47
C TYR A 75 -15.99 -12.40 5.19
N SER A 76 -16.17 -11.55 6.20
CA SER A 76 -16.90 -10.29 6.09
C SER A 76 -16.10 -9.17 5.43
N ARG A 77 -14.87 -9.44 4.94
CA ARG A 77 -13.99 -8.39 4.40
C ARG A 77 -13.67 -8.59 2.93
N ILE A 78 -13.57 -7.47 2.22
CA ILE A 78 -13.10 -7.39 0.83
C ILE A 78 -12.23 -6.15 0.65
N ASP A 79 -11.16 -6.26 -0.13
CA ASP A 79 -10.43 -5.09 -0.60
C ASP A 79 -11.08 -4.58 -1.88
N PHE A 80 -11.48 -3.32 -1.87
CA PHE A 80 -12.16 -2.66 -2.97
C PHE A 80 -11.39 -1.41 -3.38
N LYS A 81 -11.23 -1.20 -4.68
CA LYS A 81 -10.64 0.01 -5.25
C LYS A 81 -11.58 0.59 -6.27
N ALA A 82 -12.15 1.73 -5.92
CA ALA A 82 -12.90 2.54 -6.85
C ALA A 82 -11.96 3.41 -7.72
N PRO A 83 -12.41 3.88 -8.89
CA PRO A 83 -11.59 4.69 -9.78
C PRO A 83 -11.00 5.93 -9.10
N GLY A 84 -9.73 6.25 -9.35
CA GLY A 84 -9.06 7.40 -8.72
C GLY A 84 -8.91 7.33 -7.18
N LYS A 85 -9.34 6.25 -6.52
CA LYS A 85 -9.21 6.05 -5.06
C LYS A 85 -8.12 5.03 -4.74
N ASN A 86 -7.60 5.13 -3.51
CA ASN A 86 -6.74 4.08 -2.95
C ASN A 86 -7.57 2.83 -2.64
N VAL A 87 -6.90 1.67 -2.54
CA VAL A 87 -7.54 0.44 -2.08
C VAL A 87 -8.03 0.66 -0.64
N ILE A 88 -9.28 0.31 -0.39
CA ILE A 88 -9.90 0.32 0.94
C ILE A 88 -10.38 -1.09 1.28
N THR A 89 -10.33 -1.47 2.56
CA THR A 89 -10.94 -2.72 3.02
C THR A 89 -12.33 -2.41 3.55
N ILE A 90 -13.35 -3.02 2.94
CA ILE A 90 -14.74 -2.93 3.38
C ILE A 90 -15.02 -4.13 4.28
N ASP A 91 -15.66 -3.89 5.42
CA ASP A 91 -16.15 -4.92 6.35
C ASP A 91 -17.68 -4.87 6.36
N ALA A 92 -18.36 -5.97 6.01
CA ALA A 92 -19.80 -6.06 5.98
C ALA A 92 -20.41 -6.02 7.38
N ASP A 93 -21.54 -5.33 7.52
CA ASP A 93 -22.34 -5.40 8.74
C ASP A 93 -22.84 -6.83 8.98
N PRO A 94 -22.95 -7.31 10.23
CA PRO A 94 -23.39 -8.68 10.51
C PRO A 94 -24.74 -9.07 9.89
N LYS A 95 -25.66 -8.13 9.72
CA LYS A 95 -26.97 -8.32 9.07
C LYS A 95 -26.86 -8.55 7.55
N ASP A 96 -25.74 -8.15 6.96
CA ASP A 96 -25.46 -8.21 5.53
C ASP A 96 -24.50 -9.37 5.20
N VAL A 97 -24.32 -10.28 6.16
CA VAL A 97 -23.51 -11.50 5.98
C VAL A 97 -24.37 -12.73 6.23
N PHE A 98 -24.44 -13.56 5.20
CA PHE A 98 -25.12 -14.84 5.26
C PHE A 98 -24.12 -15.95 4.99
N TRP A 99 -24.23 -17.03 5.76
CA TRP A 99 -23.32 -18.14 5.65
C TRP A 99 -23.96 -19.46 6.04
N PHE A 100 -23.42 -20.53 5.48
CA PHE A 100 -23.70 -21.87 5.95
C PHE A 100 -22.42 -22.69 5.91
N GLY A 101 -22.33 -23.66 6.81
CA GLY A 101 -21.20 -24.55 6.82
C GLY A 101 -21.41 -25.72 7.75
N SER A 102 -20.48 -26.66 7.68
CA SER A 102 -20.38 -27.75 8.63
C SER A 102 -18.92 -28.07 8.86
N PHE A 103 -18.64 -28.65 10.02
CA PHE A 103 -17.31 -29.13 10.38
C PHE A 103 -17.42 -30.48 11.05
N SER A 104 -16.39 -31.30 10.91
CA SER A 104 -16.29 -32.64 11.48
C SER A 104 -14.99 -32.80 12.27
N GLU A 105 -15.06 -33.54 13.38
CA GLU A 105 -13.88 -33.91 14.19
C GLU A 105 -13.17 -35.12 13.55
N TYR A 106 -11.84 -35.11 13.58
CA TYR A 106 -11.06 -36.30 13.21
C TYR A 106 -10.98 -37.26 14.40
N LYS A 107 -11.56 -38.46 14.24
CA LYS A 107 -11.45 -39.54 15.23
C LYS A 107 -10.82 -40.79 14.57
N PRO A 108 -9.65 -41.26 15.05
CA PRO A 108 -8.99 -42.44 14.52
C PRO A 108 -9.92 -43.66 14.54
N LYS A 109 -10.03 -44.37 13.42
CA LYS A 109 -10.85 -45.60 13.28
C LYS A 109 -12.37 -45.48 13.57
N SER A 110 -12.91 -44.33 13.95
CA SER A 110 -14.35 -44.18 14.22
C SER A 110 -15.18 -43.87 12.97
N MET A 111 -14.52 -43.61 11.84
CA MET A 111 -15.17 -43.31 10.57
C MET A 111 -15.33 -44.56 9.69
N THR A 112 -15.11 -45.77 10.23
CA THR A 112 -14.86 -46.97 9.41
C THR A 112 -15.82 -48.15 9.58
N LEU A 113 -16.84 -48.14 10.44
CA LEU A 113 -17.84 -49.24 10.36
C LEU A 113 -19.23 -48.97 10.94
N GLU A 114 -19.39 -48.11 11.95
CA GLU A 114 -20.69 -47.93 12.63
C GLU A 114 -21.46 -46.67 12.22
N SER A 115 -20.85 -45.74 11.48
CA SER A 115 -21.47 -44.43 11.21
C SER A 115 -22.64 -44.46 10.20
N TYR A 116 -22.95 -45.59 9.56
CA TYR A 116 -24.04 -45.69 8.57
C TYR A 116 -24.60 -47.12 8.32
N ASN A 117 -24.65 -48.04 9.30
CA ASN A 117 -25.32 -49.35 9.10
C ASN A 117 -26.67 -49.16 8.37
N GLN A 118 -26.95 -49.72 7.18
CA GLN A 118 -26.81 -51.12 6.78
C GLN A 118 -26.54 -51.29 5.26
N ASN A 119 -25.33 -51.71 4.90
CA ASN A 119 -24.97 -52.65 3.81
C ASN A 119 -23.47 -52.51 3.51
N GLU A 120 -22.73 -53.62 3.57
CA GLU A 120 -21.26 -53.70 3.48
C GLU A 120 -20.62 -53.16 2.19
N SER A 121 -21.40 -52.61 1.25
CA SER A 121 -20.94 -52.19 -0.07
C SER A 121 -20.31 -50.79 -0.13
N ASN A 122 -20.38 -49.97 0.94
CA ASN A 122 -19.95 -48.56 0.95
C ASN A 122 -18.89 -48.21 2.02
N SER A 123 -17.92 -49.09 2.31
CA SER A 123 -16.86 -48.82 3.29
C SER A 123 -15.74 -47.93 2.72
N TYR A 124 -15.88 -46.61 2.89
CA TYR A 124 -14.90 -45.57 2.51
C TYR A 124 -14.38 -44.86 3.75
N TYR A 125 -13.12 -44.43 3.75
CA TYR A 125 -12.57 -43.60 4.82
C TYR A 125 -12.56 -42.13 4.39
N VAL A 126 -13.34 -41.30 5.08
CA VAL A 126 -13.60 -39.88 4.73
C VAL A 126 -12.71 -38.96 5.57
N LYS A 127 -12.26 -37.83 5.01
CA LYS A 127 -11.46 -36.82 5.74
C LYS A 127 -12.38 -35.97 6.62
N ALA A 128 -11.93 -35.68 7.84
CA ALA A 128 -12.54 -34.65 8.70
C ALA A 128 -12.03 -33.26 8.31
N GLY A 129 -12.84 -32.23 8.56
CA GLY A 129 -12.52 -30.88 8.11
C GLY A 129 -13.69 -29.91 8.23
N ILE A 130 -13.50 -28.72 7.67
CA ILE A 130 -14.49 -27.64 7.59
C ILE A 130 -14.87 -27.39 6.13
N ASN A 131 -16.16 -27.15 5.90
CA ASN A 131 -16.71 -26.64 4.64
C ASN A 131 -17.69 -25.53 4.99
N TYR A 132 -17.44 -24.34 4.46
CA TYR A 132 -18.18 -23.13 4.75
C TYR A 132 -18.31 -22.32 3.48
N GLN A 133 -19.48 -21.76 3.25
CA GLN A 133 -19.74 -20.84 2.14
C GLN A 133 -20.48 -19.64 2.70
N TYR A 134 -20.20 -18.48 2.11
CA TYR A 134 -20.79 -17.24 2.56
C TYR A 134 -21.01 -16.28 1.42
N VAL A 135 -21.94 -15.37 1.65
CA VAL A 135 -22.17 -14.16 0.88
C VAL A 135 -22.19 -13.00 1.85
N ALA A 136 -21.53 -11.92 1.48
CA ALA A 136 -21.53 -10.68 2.20
C ALA A 136 -21.79 -9.53 1.23
N SER A 137 -22.44 -8.48 1.72
CA SER A 137 -22.70 -7.27 0.94
C SER A 137 -22.45 -6.01 1.77
N ALA A 138 -22.18 -4.91 1.08
CA ALA A 138 -21.97 -3.60 1.72
C ALA A 138 -22.43 -2.46 0.80
N ASP A 139 -23.05 -1.44 1.40
CA ASP A 139 -23.37 -0.19 0.71
C ASP A 139 -22.08 0.56 0.39
N VAL A 140 -21.88 0.85 -0.90
CA VAL A 140 -20.72 1.58 -1.41
C VAL A 140 -21.14 2.81 -2.21
N THR A 141 -22.37 3.28 -2.01
CA THR A 141 -22.99 4.38 -2.77
C THR A 141 -22.10 5.61 -2.80
N ASP A 142 -21.64 6.08 -1.64
CA ASP A 142 -20.80 7.28 -1.57
C ASP A 142 -19.41 7.07 -2.19
N ILE A 143 -18.82 5.87 -2.02
CA ILE A 143 -17.53 5.54 -2.63
C ILE A 143 -17.62 5.59 -4.16
N VAL A 144 -18.70 5.03 -4.72
CA VAL A 144 -18.95 5.03 -6.18
C VAL A 144 -19.31 6.44 -6.66
N ARG A 145 -20.14 7.19 -5.91
CA ARG A 145 -20.50 8.58 -6.21
C ARG A 145 -19.28 9.51 -6.25
N ASP A 146 -18.29 9.29 -5.39
CA ASP A 146 -17.10 10.14 -5.31
C ASP A 146 -16.00 9.78 -6.33
N SER A 147 -16.15 8.68 -7.06
CA SER A 147 -15.10 8.14 -7.94
C SER A 147 -15.52 7.96 -9.40
N LEU A 148 -16.81 7.73 -9.67
CA LEU A 148 -17.29 7.44 -11.01
C LEU A 148 -17.21 8.67 -11.92
N GLY A 149 -16.32 8.61 -12.91
CA GLY A 149 -16.12 9.65 -13.92
C GLY A 149 -16.51 9.21 -15.33
N THR A 150 -16.01 9.93 -16.34
CA THR A 150 -16.35 9.70 -17.77
C THR A 150 -15.24 9.05 -18.58
N SER A 151 -14.01 8.97 -18.06
CA SER A 151 -12.90 8.29 -18.74
C SER A 151 -12.91 6.78 -18.44
N GLU A 152 -12.23 5.97 -19.26
CA GLU A 152 -12.07 4.52 -19.02
C GLU A 152 -11.40 4.23 -17.66
N SER A 153 -10.37 5.01 -17.31
CA SER A 153 -9.70 4.92 -16.00
C SER A 153 -10.60 5.30 -14.83
N ASP A 154 -11.54 6.23 -15.04
CA ASP A 154 -12.51 6.68 -14.01
C ASP A 154 -13.75 5.78 -13.92
N ARG A 155 -13.77 4.66 -14.65
CA ARG A 155 -14.90 3.71 -14.72
C ARG A 155 -14.48 2.26 -14.48
N THR A 156 -13.23 2.06 -14.08
CA THR A 156 -12.63 0.76 -13.77
C THR A 156 -12.56 0.51 -12.26
N PHE A 157 -13.24 -0.54 -11.80
CA PHE A 157 -13.29 -0.97 -10.41
C PHE A 157 -12.45 -2.23 -10.20
N TYR A 158 -11.87 -2.37 -9.02
CA TYR A 158 -11.14 -3.57 -8.63
C TYR A 158 -11.67 -4.09 -7.31
N ALA A 159 -11.80 -5.41 -7.21
CA ALA A 159 -12.03 -6.07 -5.94
C ALA A 159 -11.18 -7.33 -5.81
N GLY A 160 -10.73 -7.60 -4.60
CA GLY A 160 -9.86 -8.73 -4.30
C GLY A 160 -9.77 -8.96 -2.81
N ASN A 161 -8.81 -9.77 -2.41
CA ASN A 161 -8.62 -10.12 -1.01
C ASN A 161 -9.85 -10.86 -0.41
N ILE A 162 -10.70 -11.48 -1.24
CA ILE A 162 -11.89 -12.21 -0.79
C ILE A 162 -11.42 -13.50 -0.13
N ARG A 163 -11.92 -13.75 1.08
CA ARG A 163 -11.52 -14.91 1.89
C ARG A 163 -12.00 -16.21 1.24
N SER A 164 -11.08 -17.00 0.71
CA SER A 164 -11.37 -18.33 0.16
C SER A 164 -10.21 -19.30 0.44
N THR A 165 -10.39 -20.57 0.05
CA THR A 165 -9.34 -21.59 0.20
C THR A 165 -9.08 -22.28 -1.13
N THR A 166 -7.80 -22.45 -1.45
CA THR A 166 -7.33 -23.29 -2.55
C THR A 166 -6.69 -24.55 -1.95
N ILE A 167 -7.21 -25.74 -2.28
CA ILE A 167 -6.61 -26.99 -1.84
C ILE A 167 -6.12 -27.79 -3.05
N PRO A 168 -4.80 -28.10 -3.12
CA PRO A 168 -4.29 -29.01 -4.12
C PRO A 168 -4.82 -30.42 -3.87
N PHE A 169 -5.19 -31.13 -4.95
CA PHE A 169 -5.64 -32.52 -4.88
C PHE A 169 -4.50 -33.41 -4.37
N SER A 170 -4.47 -33.74 -3.06
CA SER A 170 -3.47 -34.65 -2.49
C SER A 170 -4.05 -35.72 -1.56
N ASP A 171 -3.36 -36.87 -1.56
CA ASP A 171 -3.68 -38.07 -0.77
C ASP A 171 -3.17 -37.98 0.68
N GLU A 172 -2.41 -36.94 1.04
CA GLU A 172 -1.45 -36.98 2.17
C GLU A 172 -2.03 -36.85 3.59
N PHE A 173 -3.35 -36.78 3.74
CA PHE A 173 -3.98 -36.34 5.01
C PHE A 173 -4.54 -37.46 5.91
N ILE A 174 -4.15 -38.71 5.69
CA ILE A 174 -4.72 -39.85 6.44
C ILE A 174 -3.58 -40.73 6.94
N ASP A 175 -3.61 -41.09 8.23
CA ASP A 175 -2.68 -42.05 8.82
C ASP A 175 -2.69 -43.33 7.97
N PRO A 176 -1.52 -43.85 7.51
CA PRO A 176 -1.46 -45.08 6.71
C PRO A 176 -2.18 -46.27 7.36
N ASN A 177 -2.33 -46.26 8.69
CA ASN A 177 -2.98 -47.30 9.47
C ASN A 177 -4.51 -47.18 9.56
N ASP A 178 -5.11 -46.04 9.17
CA ASP A 178 -6.57 -45.85 9.16
C ASP A 178 -7.23 -46.42 7.90
N GLY A 179 -6.46 -46.67 6.84
CA GLY A 179 -6.94 -47.30 5.61
C GLY A 179 -7.22 -48.80 5.74
N ILE A 180 -7.04 -49.39 6.93
CA ILE A 180 -7.18 -50.82 7.20
C ILE A 180 -8.01 -51.02 8.47
N TYR A 181 -9.08 -51.81 8.39
CA TYR A 181 -9.87 -52.22 9.56
C TYR A 181 -9.99 -53.74 9.66
N LYS A 182 -10.18 -54.24 10.89
CA LYS A 182 -10.40 -55.67 11.16
C LYS A 182 -11.89 -55.97 11.01
N VAL A 183 -12.23 -56.92 10.15
CA VAL A 183 -13.60 -57.46 10.05
C VAL A 183 -13.81 -58.57 11.08
N ASN A 184 -12.74 -59.29 11.44
CA ASN A 184 -12.68 -60.30 12.50
C ASN A 184 -11.20 -60.49 12.93
N ASN A 185 -10.93 -61.42 13.86
CA ASN A 185 -9.59 -61.63 14.44
C ASN A 185 -8.48 -61.99 13.43
N SER A 186 -8.84 -62.44 12.23
CA SER A 186 -7.92 -63.00 11.23
C SER A 186 -7.91 -62.28 9.88
N THR A 187 -8.77 -61.27 9.67
CA THR A 187 -8.93 -60.65 8.35
C THR A 187 -8.96 -59.12 8.43
N ASN A 188 -7.93 -58.50 7.85
CA ASN A 188 -7.85 -57.06 7.63
C ASN A 188 -8.43 -56.72 6.25
N ARG A 189 -9.37 -55.77 6.17
CA ARG A 189 -9.83 -55.20 4.90
C ARG A 189 -9.29 -53.80 4.72
N LYS A 190 -8.86 -53.48 3.49
CA LYS A 190 -8.40 -52.16 3.10
C LYS A 190 -9.58 -51.33 2.57
N LEU A 191 -9.79 -50.15 3.14
CA LEU A 191 -10.84 -49.23 2.71
C LEU A 191 -10.47 -48.60 1.35
N LYS A 192 -11.48 -48.35 0.52
CA LYS A 192 -11.28 -47.66 -0.76
C LYS A 192 -11.01 -46.18 -0.49
N LYS A 193 -10.01 -45.61 -1.17
CA LYS A 193 -9.68 -44.18 -1.08
C LYS A 193 -10.81 -43.35 -1.68
N THR A 194 -11.18 -42.24 -1.05
CA THR A 194 -12.13 -41.26 -1.60
C THR A 194 -11.63 -39.83 -1.43
N TYR A 195 -12.01 -38.97 -2.38
CA TYR A 195 -11.69 -37.54 -2.40
C TYR A 195 -12.82 -36.73 -1.72
N GLY A 196 -12.47 -35.71 -0.92
CA GLY A 196 -13.44 -34.81 -0.25
C GLY A 196 -13.47 -34.91 1.27
N THR A 197 -14.24 -34.02 1.91
CA THR A 197 -14.48 -33.96 3.36
C THR A 197 -15.93 -34.33 3.67
N LEU A 198 -16.18 -34.77 4.90
CA LEU A 198 -17.54 -34.96 5.40
C LEU A 198 -18.27 -33.61 5.57
N LEU A 199 -19.38 -33.45 4.87
CA LEU A 199 -20.24 -32.26 4.86
C LEU A 199 -21.63 -32.62 5.37
N PHE A 200 -22.20 -31.81 6.24
CA PHE A 200 -23.60 -31.94 6.62
C PHE A 200 -24.50 -31.37 5.51
N SER A 201 -25.49 -32.15 5.10
CA SER A 201 -26.53 -31.76 4.16
C SER A 201 -27.85 -31.58 4.89
N PRO A 202 -28.21 -30.37 5.32
CA PRO A 202 -29.55 -30.13 5.84
C PRO A 202 -30.57 -30.42 4.75
N VAL A 203 -31.63 -31.15 5.08
CA VAL A 203 -32.78 -31.41 4.19
C VAL A 203 -33.97 -30.68 4.77
N GLN A 204 -34.74 -29.99 3.92
CA GLN A 204 -35.90 -29.23 4.38
C GLN A 204 -36.91 -30.18 5.06
N GLY A 205 -37.26 -29.88 6.31
CA GLY A 205 -38.21 -30.68 7.09
C GLY A 205 -37.70 -32.04 7.59
N GLN A 206 -36.40 -32.36 7.48
CA GLN A 206 -35.80 -33.61 7.99
C GLN A 206 -34.52 -33.35 8.78
N ASN A 207 -34.12 -34.32 9.62
CA ASN A 207 -32.79 -34.37 10.21
C ASN A 207 -31.79 -34.70 9.09
N GLY A 208 -31.10 -33.68 8.57
CA GLY A 208 -30.19 -33.80 7.42
C GLY A 208 -29.14 -34.91 7.51
N TYR A 209 -28.43 -35.16 6.41
CA TYR A 209 -27.50 -36.29 6.27
C TYR A 209 -26.05 -35.83 6.14
N TRP A 210 -25.11 -36.55 6.77
CA TRP A 210 -23.69 -36.36 6.53
C TRP A 210 -23.25 -37.08 5.26
N ILE A 211 -22.57 -36.37 4.37
CA ILE A 211 -22.14 -36.90 3.07
C ILE A 211 -20.67 -36.62 2.83
N GLN A 212 -20.05 -37.37 1.95
CA GLN A 212 -18.74 -37.01 1.41
C GLN A 212 -18.93 -36.10 0.19
N SER A 213 -18.37 -34.90 0.23
CA SER A 213 -18.40 -33.96 -0.90
C SER A 213 -17.01 -33.38 -1.17
N ILE A 214 -16.69 -33.20 -2.44
CA ILE A 214 -15.62 -32.27 -2.84
C ILE A 214 -16.24 -30.89 -2.72
N ALA A 215 -15.68 -30.05 -1.84
CA ALA A 215 -16.21 -28.71 -1.65
C ALA A 215 -15.96 -27.86 -2.91
N PRO A 216 -16.93 -27.02 -3.30
CA PRO A 216 -16.69 -26.03 -4.33
C PRO A 216 -15.60 -25.05 -3.85
N GLN A 217 -14.74 -24.58 -4.76
CA GLN A 217 -13.61 -23.68 -4.48
C GLN A 217 -13.75 -22.43 -5.34
N PHE A 218 -14.39 -21.39 -4.81
CA PHE A 218 -14.67 -20.16 -5.53
C PHE A 218 -14.46 -18.92 -4.65
N ALA A 219 -14.25 -17.80 -5.32
CA ALA A 219 -14.38 -16.46 -4.79
C ALA A 219 -14.84 -15.57 -5.94
N ALA A 220 -15.95 -14.86 -5.78
CA ALA A 220 -16.40 -13.89 -6.78
C ALA A 220 -17.10 -12.71 -6.10
N TRP A 221 -17.27 -11.64 -6.88
CA TRP A 221 -17.95 -10.43 -6.46
C TRP A 221 -18.78 -9.86 -7.60
N SER A 222 -19.73 -9.01 -7.26
CA SER A 222 -20.56 -8.24 -8.18
C SER A 222 -20.80 -6.85 -7.59
N LEU A 223 -20.86 -5.83 -8.45
CA LEU A 223 -21.21 -4.46 -8.08
C LEU A 223 -22.49 -4.05 -8.80
N VAL A 224 -23.51 -3.71 -8.02
CA VAL A 224 -24.78 -3.20 -8.52
C VAL A 224 -24.79 -1.69 -8.39
N ILE A 225 -25.05 -0.97 -9.49
CA ILE A 225 -25.15 0.50 -9.53
C ILE A 225 -26.51 0.88 -10.10
N ILE A 226 -27.29 1.63 -9.32
CA ILE A 226 -28.54 2.27 -9.73
C ILE A 226 -28.26 3.77 -9.88
N TYR A 227 -28.67 4.34 -11.00
CA TYR A 227 -28.41 5.72 -11.35
C TYR A 227 -29.64 6.41 -11.95
N ASP A 228 -29.67 7.72 -11.82
CA ASP A 228 -30.71 8.62 -12.30
C ASP A 228 -30.11 9.75 -13.15
N PHE A 229 -30.70 9.99 -14.32
CA PHE A 229 -30.28 11.03 -15.25
C PHE A 229 -31.20 12.24 -15.09
N ASP A 230 -30.64 13.46 -15.18
CA ASP A 230 -31.48 14.65 -15.15
C ASP A 230 -32.47 14.69 -16.33
N ASP A 231 -33.60 15.37 -16.12
CA ASP A 231 -34.70 15.50 -17.07
C ASP A 231 -34.25 15.86 -18.50
N LYS A 232 -33.27 16.76 -18.62
CA LYS A 232 -32.80 17.27 -19.92
C LYS A 232 -31.97 16.22 -20.65
N THR A 233 -31.10 15.54 -19.92
CA THR A 233 -30.27 14.43 -20.39
C THR A 233 -31.11 13.23 -20.80
N ALA A 234 -32.10 12.88 -19.97
CA ALA A 234 -33.04 11.80 -20.24
C ALA A 234 -33.90 12.10 -21.48
N ALA A 235 -34.40 13.33 -21.63
CA ALA A 235 -35.17 13.78 -22.79
C ALA A 235 -34.37 13.71 -24.10
N ALA A 236 -33.15 14.24 -24.10
CA ALA A 236 -32.34 14.32 -25.30
C ALA A 236 -31.91 12.94 -25.84
N ASN A 237 -31.96 11.90 -25.00
CA ASN A 237 -31.37 10.59 -25.32
C ASN A 237 -32.35 9.43 -25.14
N ASN A 238 -33.64 9.76 -24.99
CA ASN A 238 -34.73 8.80 -24.87
C ASN A 238 -34.47 7.75 -23.77
N ILE A 239 -33.98 8.20 -22.61
CA ILE A 239 -33.71 7.33 -21.47
C ILE A 239 -34.99 7.21 -20.65
N GLU A 240 -35.53 6.00 -20.59
CA GLU A 240 -36.79 5.73 -19.91
C GLU A 240 -36.55 5.28 -18.46
N PRO A 241 -37.42 5.70 -17.53
CA PRO A 241 -37.34 5.25 -16.15
C PRO A 241 -37.60 3.74 -16.06
N LYS A 242 -36.83 3.08 -15.20
CA LYS A 242 -36.99 1.66 -14.90
C LYS A 242 -37.28 1.44 -13.42
N LEU A 243 -38.15 0.47 -13.17
CA LEU A 243 -38.31 -0.12 -11.86
C LEU A 243 -37.15 -1.10 -11.65
N VAL A 244 -36.58 -1.09 -10.45
CA VAL A 244 -35.54 -2.02 -10.03
C VAL A 244 -35.93 -2.60 -8.68
N SER A 245 -35.92 -3.92 -8.55
CA SER A 245 -36.18 -4.63 -7.31
C SER A 245 -35.08 -5.66 -7.11
N ILE A 246 -34.56 -5.75 -5.89
CA ILE A 246 -33.41 -6.59 -5.56
C ILE A 246 -33.77 -7.50 -4.40
N PHE A 247 -33.66 -8.81 -4.61
CA PHE A 247 -33.53 -9.79 -3.54
C PHE A 247 -32.05 -9.88 -3.16
N ASP A 248 -31.72 -9.53 -1.91
CA ASP A 248 -30.38 -9.58 -1.32
C ASP A 248 -30.36 -10.66 -0.22
N GLY A 249 -29.49 -11.66 -0.36
CA GLY A 249 -29.30 -12.70 0.64
C GLY A 249 -28.73 -14.00 0.08
N LEU A 250 -28.46 -14.96 0.98
CA LEU A 250 -28.00 -16.31 0.62
C LEU A 250 -29.14 -17.32 0.77
N GLU A 251 -29.76 -17.72 -0.34
CA GLU A 251 -30.66 -18.88 -0.34
C GLU A 251 -29.97 -20.13 -0.87
N ARG A 252 -30.07 -21.22 -0.11
CA ARG A 252 -29.55 -22.52 -0.50
C ARG A 252 -30.61 -23.37 -1.22
N LEU A 253 -30.30 -23.75 -2.44
CA LEU A 253 -31.01 -24.74 -3.22
C LEU A 253 -30.22 -26.03 -3.27
N ALA A 254 -30.75 -27.09 -2.63
CA ALA A 254 -30.14 -28.42 -2.65
C ALA A 254 -31.22 -29.49 -2.71
N ALA A 255 -31.25 -30.28 -3.79
CA ALA A 255 -32.17 -31.40 -3.93
C ALA A 255 -31.85 -32.54 -2.95
N ASP A 256 -32.85 -33.38 -2.67
CA ASP A 256 -32.68 -34.58 -1.87
C ASP A 256 -31.66 -35.55 -2.48
N TRP A 257 -30.92 -36.24 -1.61
CA TRP A 257 -29.90 -37.19 -2.03
C TRP A 257 -30.48 -38.42 -2.71
N MET A 258 -29.80 -38.87 -3.76
CA MET A 258 -30.09 -40.14 -4.43
C MET A 258 -29.68 -41.32 -3.55
N LYS A 259 -30.61 -42.22 -3.22
CA LYS A 259 -30.33 -43.46 -2.49
C LYS A 259 -29.79 -44.51 -3.45
N SER A 260 -29.01 -45.44 -2.93
CA SER A 260 -28.50 -46.58 -3.71
C SER A 260 -29.64 -47.42 -4.31
N SER A 261 -30.77 -47.52 -3.60
CA SER A 261 -32.01 -48.20 -4.02
C SER A 261 -32.80 -47.47 -5.11
N ASP A 262 -32.53 -46.18 -5.36
CA ASP A 262 -33.32 -45.41 -6.32
C ASP A 262 -33.02 -45.91 -7.75
N PRO A 263 -34.04 -46.14 -8.61
CA PRO A 263 -33.84 -46.57 -9.99
C PRO A 263 -32.96 -45.60 -10.81
N PHE A 264 -32.26 -46.11 -11.84
CA PHE A 264 -31.61 -45.25 -12.83
C PHE A 264 -32.66 -44.35 -13.52
N GLY A 265 -32.31 -43.10 -13.78
CA GLY A 265 -33.22 -42.08 -14.30
C GLY A 265 -34.08 -41.39 -13.22
N THR A 266 -33.95 -41.76 -11.94
CA THR A 266 -34.61 -41.02 -10.85
C THR A 266 -34.09 -39.58 -10.82
N VAL A 267 -35.01 -38.62 -10.68
CA VAL A 267 -34.74 -37.19 -10.51
C VAL A 267 -35.36 -36.74 -9.20
N LYS A 268 -34.57 -36.07 -8.35
CA LYS A 268 -35.06 -35.38 -7.16
C LYS A 268 -34.83 -33.88 -7.34
N SER A 269 -35.80 -33.05 -6.99
CA SER A 269 -35.74 -31.59 -7.16
C SER A 269 -35.91 -30.86 -5.85
N SER A 270 -35.35 -29.65 -5.77
CA SER A 270 -35.63 -28.65 -4.74
C SER A 270 -35.89 -27.32 -5.42
N THR A 271 -36.82 -26.53 -4.87
CA THR A 271 -37.23 -25.25 -5.45
C THR A 271 -37.28 -24.13 -4.42
N ILE A 272 -36.91 -22.91 -4.82
CA ILE A 272 -37.29 -21.67 -4.13
C ILE A 272 -38.14 -20.82 -5.08
N ASP A 273 -39.19 -20.24 -4.51
CA ASP A 273 -39.98 -19.19 -5.14
C ASP A 273 -39.54 -17.81 -4.58
N VAL A 274 -39.08 -16.94 -5.47
CA VAL A 274 -38.79 -15.52 -5.18
C VAL A 274 -39.92 -14.70 -5.78
N LYS A 275 -40.67 -13.99 -4.91
CA LYS A 275 -41.77 -13.12 -5.32
C LYS A 275 -41.31 -11.67 -5.35
N PHE A 276 -41.46 -11.03 -6.51
CA PHE A 276 -41.30 -9.59 -6.66
C PHE A 276 -42.68 -8.93 -6.61
N GLU A 277 -42.92 -8.14 -5.57
CA GLU A 277 -44.15 -7.38 -5.36
C GLU A 277 -43.93 -5.89 -5.70
N ASN A 278 -45.00 -5.15 -5.95
CA ASN A 278 -44.96 -3.74 -6.35
C ASN A 278 -44.20 -3.48 -7.67
N ILE A 279 -44.16 -4.46 -8.57
CA ILE A 279 -43.69 -4.22 -9.93
C ILE A 279 -44.79 -3.57 -10.75
N TYR A 280 -44.45 -2.98 -11.89
CA TYR A 280 -45.45 -2.51 -12.83
C TYR A 280 -44.87 -2.53 -14.23
N THR A 281 -45.46 -3.37 -15.08
CA THR A 281 -45.21 -3.34 -16.52
C THR A 281 -46.18 -2.36 -17.19
N PRO A 282 -45.79 -1.74 -18.32
CA PRO A 282 -46.69 -0.87 -19.07
C PRO A 282 -48.02 -1.58 -19.40
N LYS A 283 -49.11 -0.82 -19.57
CA LYS A 283 -50.41 -1.37 -20.04
C LYS A 283 -50.39 -1.68 -21.54
N ALA A 284 -49.47 -1.10 -22.31
CA ALA A 284 -49.24 -1.39 -23.73
C ALA A 284 -47.82 -1.01 -24.18
N GLY A 285 -47.31 -1.59 -25.28
CA GLY A 285 -45.98 -1.27 -25.84
C GLY A 285 -44.89 -2.29 -25.48
N ASN A 286 -43.61 -1.88 -25.43
CA ASN A 286 -42.54 -2.80 -25.01
C ASN A 286 -42.47 -2.87 -23.48
N ILE A 287 -42.35 -4.08 -22.93
CA ILE A 287 -42.25 -4.30 -21.47
C ILE A 287 -40.81 -4.08 -20.97
N ASP A 288 -39.80 -4.40 -21.79
CA ASP A 288 -38.36 -4.24 -21.53
C ASP A 288 -37.94 -4.70 -20.13
N ALA A 289 -38.30 -5.94 -19.79
CA ALA A 289 -38.03 -6.57 -18.50
C ALA A 289 -36.80 -7.48 -18.54
N SER A 290 -36.03 -7.46 -17.45
CA SER A 290 -34.82 -8.26 -17.29
C SER A 290 -34.71 -8.88 -15.91
N LEU A 291 -34.15 -10.09 -15.85
CA LEU A 291 -33.83 -10.79 -14.61
C LEU A 291 -32.31 -10.99 -14.53
N THR A 292 -31.69 -10.51 -13.46
CA THR A 292 -30.28 -10.75 -13.13
C THR A 292 -30.18 -11.76 -12.00
N MET A 293 -29.23 -12.69 -12.12
CA MET A 293 -28.93 -13.68 -11.10
C MET A 293 -27.43 -13.72 -10.86
N PHE A 294 -27.03 -13.66 -9.59
CA PHE A 294 -25.68 -13.98 -9.16
C PHE A 294 -25.73 -15.12 -8.15
N SER A 295 -25.04 -16.22 -8.44
CA SER A 295 -25.11 -17.43 -7.63
C SER A 295 -23.80 -18.21 -7.60
N PHE A 296 -23.70 -19.13 -6.65
CA PHE A 296 -22.53 -19.97 -6.45
C PHE A 296 -22.87 -21.45 -6.38
N GLY A 297 -21.91 -22.29 -6.79
CA GLY A 297 -21.97 -23.74 -6.61
C GLY A 297 -22.48 -24.55 -7.81
N GLY A 298 -22.94 -23.89 -8.87
CA GLY A 298 -23.35 -24.53 -10.12
C GLY A 298 -22.18 -25.14 -10.88
N LYS A 299 -22.40 -26.28 -11.52
CA LYS A 299 -21.37 -27.01 -12.26
C LYS A 299 -21.87 -27.33 -13.67
N PRO A 300 -21.05 -27.05 -14.70
CA PRO A 300 -21.45 -27.28 -16.09
C PRO A 300 -21.72 -28.77 -16.42
N GLU A 301 -21.22 -29.70 -15.60
CA GLU A 301 -21.44 -31.14 -15.78
C GLU A 301 -22.79 -31.65 -15.24
N THR A 302 -23.48 -30.86 -14.40
CA THR A 302 -24.80 -31.21 -13.86
C THR A 302 -25.90 -30.74 -14.80
N LYS A 303 -26.98 -31.53 -14.90
CA LYS A 303 -28.12 -31.24 -15.78
C LYS A 303 -29.44 -31.37 -15.01
N GLY A 304 -30.48 -30.72 -15.51
CA GLY A 304 -31.85 -30.78 -14.99
C GLY A 304 -32.25 -29.62 -14.08
N GLU A 305 -31.47 -28.53 -14.07
CA GLU A 305 -31.82 -27.29 -13.38
C GLU A 305 -32.86 -26.47 -14.15
N ASP A 306 -33.55 -25.56 -13.49
CA ASP A 306 -34.49 -24.68 -14.19
C ASP A 306 -34.69 -23.36 -13.47
N ILE A 307 -34.67 -22.26 -14.22
CA ILE A 307 -35.13 -20.95 -13.76
C ILE A 307 -36.42 -20.67 -14.49
N LYS A 308 -37.51 -20.49 -13.75
CA LYS A 308 -38.86 -20.34 -14.31
C LYS A 308 -39.51 -19.06 -13.82
N ILE A 309 -40.33 -18.47 -14.67
CA ILE A 309 -41.20 -17.34 -14.33
C ILE A 309 -42.65 -17.72 -14.55
N LYS A 310 -43.52 -17.34 -13.63
CA LYS A 310 -44.95 -17.59 -13.74
C LYS A 310 -45.60 -16.57 -14.68
N ASN A 311 -46.23 -17.05 -15.74
CA ASN A 311 -46.99 -16.25 -16.69
C ASN A 311 -48.32 -16.97 -17.02
N GLY A 312 -49.45 -16.26 -16.96
CA GLY A 312 -50.78 -16.84 -17.20
C GLY A 312 -51.14 -18.02 -16.29
N GLY A 313 -50.64 -18.01 -15.04
CA GLY A 313 -50.86 -19.08 -14.06
C GLY A 313 -49.95 -20.32 -14.21
N SER A 314 -49.10 -20.37 -15.24
CA SER A 314 -48.16 -21.48 -15.49
C SER A 314 -46.71 -21.01 -15.44
N TYR A 315 -45.79 -21.87 -14.98
CA TYR A 315 -44.36 -21.57 -14.97
C TYR A 315 -43.71 -21.87 -16.33
N GLN A 316 -43.01 -20.89 -16.89
CA GLN A 316 -42.27 -20.97 -18.14
C GLN A 316 -40.77 -20.83 -17.87
N SER A 317 -39.93 -21.64 -18.51
CA SER A 317 -38.48 -21.56 -18.33
C SER A 317 -37.89 -20.30 -18.96
N ILE A 318 -36.95 -19.70 -18.26
CA ILE A 318 -36.11 -18.59 -18.71
C ILE A 318 -34.82 -19.20 -19.26
N THR A 319 -34.54 -18.94 -20.53
CA THR A 319 -33.42 -19.55 -21.26
C THR A 319 -32.71 -18.53 -22.13
N SER A 320 -31.43 -18.76 -22.42
CA SER A 320 -30.67 -18.00 -23.42
C SER A 320 -29.65 -18.91 -24.12
N GLY A 321 -28.87 -18.37 -25.07
CA GLY A 321 -27.94 -19.17 -25.90
C GLY A 321 -26.91 -19.99 -25.12
N TYR A 322 -26.43 -19.49 -23.98
CA TYR A 322 -25.50 -20.21 -23.09
C TYR A 322 -26.19 -20.81 -21.85
N ASN A 323 -27.48 -20.54 -21.65
CA ASN A 323 -28.24 -20.95 -20.47
C ASN A 323 -29.52 -21.65 -20.93
N ALA A 324 -29.37 -22.84 -21.50
CA ALA A 324 -30.49 -23.66 -21.96
C ALA A 324 -31.26 -24.24 -20.77
N GLN A 325 -32.52 -24.62 -21.00
CA GLN A 325 -33.30 -25.32 -19.98
C GLN A 325 -32.57 -26.60 -19.54
N GLY A 326 -32.44 -26.81 -18.23
CA GLY A 326 -31.69 -27.93 -17.69
C GLY A 326 -30.21 -27.63 -17.44
N ASP A 327 -29.73 -26.43 -17.79
CA ASP A 327 -28.32 -26.05 -17.78
C ASP A 327 -28.13 -24.55 -17.48
N GLN A 328 -28.97 -24.01 -16.58
CA GLN A 328 -28.99 -22.58 -16.24
C GLN A 328 -28.04 -22.20 -15.09
N PHE A 329 -27.46 -23.14 -14.33
CA PHE A 329 -26.41 -22.88 -13.33
C PHE A 329 -25.09 -23.54 -13.72
N ASN A 330 -24.52 -23.08 -14.82
CA ASN A 330 -23.45 -23.77 -15.53
C ASN A 330 -22.08 -23.07 -15.43
N SER A 331 -21.90 -22.19 -14.43
CA SER A 331 -20.73 -21.33 -14.24
C SER A 331 -20.46 -20.35 -15.39
N THR A 332 -21.50 -19.79 -16.01
CA THR A 332 -21.37 -18.77 -17.05
C THR A 332 -21.60 -17.36 -16.52
N MET A 333 -21.09 -16.38 -17.28
CA MET A 333 -21.35 -14.97 -17.01
C MET A 333 -21.84 -14.32 -18.29
N THR A 334 -23.16 -14.17 -18.40
CA THR A 334 -23.80 -13.69 -19.63
C THR A 334 -24.70 -12.48 -19.42
N LYS A 335 -24.83 -11.71 -20.49
CA LYS A 335 -25.77 -10.61 -20.58
C LYS A 335 -26.58 -10.74 -21.86
N PHE A 336 -27.88 -10.93 -21.71
CA PHE A 336 -28.84 -11.17 -22.80
C PHE A 336 -28.38 -12.29 -23.74
N GLY A 337 -27.85 -13.38 -23.16
CA GLY A 337 -27.37 -14.55 -23.90
C GLY A 337 -26.00 -14.40 -24.57
N GLN A 338 -25.27 -13.31 -24.32
CA GLN A 338 -23.90 -13.11 -24.80
C GLN A 338 -22.90 -13.16 -23.64
N LEU A 339 -21.72 -13.74 -23.85
CA LEU A 339 -20.67 -13.76 -22.82
C LEU A 339 -20.19 -12.33 -22.52
N ILE A 340 -20.11 -11.96 -21.25
CA ILE A 340 -19.64 -10.63 -20.82
C ILE A 340 -18.15 -10.45 -21.17
N ASN A 341 -17.35 -11.51 -21.21
CA ASN A 341 -15.94 -11.44 -21.62
C ASN A 341 -15.62 -12.56 -22.63
N PRO A 342 -15.74 -12.27 -23.94
CA PRO A 342 -15.49 -13.26 -24.98
C PRO A 342 -14.09 -13.86 -24.90
N GLY A 343 -13.99 -15.19 -24.82
CA GLY A 343 -12.71 -15.91 -24.79
C GLY A 343 -12.14 -16.21 -23.41
N LYS A 344 -12.74 -15.70 -22.31
CA LYS A 344 -12.40 -16.15 -20.96
C LYS A 344 -13.12 -17.44 -20.60
N LYS A 345 -12.36 -18.39 -20.04
CA LYS A 345 -12.94 -19.55 -19.35
C LYS A 345 -13.27 -19.12 -17.93
N PHE A 346 -14.56 -19.04 -17.60
CA PHE A 346 -15.00 -18.72 -16.25
C PHE A 346 -14.64 -19.86 -15.29
N HIS A 347 -14.25 -19.52 -14.06
CA HIS A 347 -13.93 -20.51 -13.03
C HIS A 347 -15.21 -21.25 -12.63
N SER A 348 -15.11 -22.56 -12.40
CA SER A 348 -16.23 -23.39 -11.95
C SER A 348 -16.85 -22.81 -10.67
N GLN A 349 -18.18 -22.75 -10.61
CA GLN A 349 -19.03 -22.49 -9.44
C GLN A 349 -19.37 -21.03 -9.10
N ALA A 350 -19.25 -20.09 -10.04
CA ALA A 350 -19.89 -18.78 -9.95
C ALA A 350 -20.64 -18.47 -11.24
N ASP A 351 -21.91 -18.08 -11.12
CA ASP A 351 -22.81 -17.72 -12.22
C ASP A 351 -23.25 -16.27 -12.07
N LEU A 352 -23.15 -15.49 -13.15
CA LEU A 352 -23.65 -14.10 -13.22
C LEU A 352 -24.38 -13.89 -14.56
N ASP A 353 -25.69 -14.07 -14.57
CA ASP A 353 -26.48 -14.05 -15.79
C ASP A 353 -27.57 -13.00 -15.77
N ILE A 354 -27.73 -12.31 -16.90
CA ILE A 354 -28.79 -11.33 -17.14
C ILE A 354 -29.65 -11.81 -18.30
N PHE A 355 -30.90 -12.15 -18.02
CA PHE A 355 -31.89 -12.61 -18.98
C PHE A 355 -32.80 -11.47 -19.42
N ASP A 356 -33.16 -11.47 -20.71
CA ASP A 356 -34.33 -10.74 -21.20
C ASP A 356 -35.55 -11.63 -20.92
N ILE A 357 -36.52 -11.09 -20.19
CA ILE A 357 -37.75 -11.80 -19.81
C ILE A 357 -38.99 -11.08 -20.33
N SER A 358 -38.83 -10.14 -21.27
CA SER A 358 -39.93 -9.32 -21.79
C SER A 358 -41.05 -10.15 -22.39
N ASP A 359 -40.73 -11.25 -23.07
CA ASP A 359 -41.70 -12.19 -23.68
C ASP A 359 -42.42 -13.07 -22.64
N LYS A 360 -41.94 -13.07 -21.39
CA LYS A 360 -42.52 -13.84 -20.28
C LYS A 360 -43.37 -12.99 -19.33
N MET A 361 -43.48 -11.71 -19.60
CA MET A 361 -44.27 -10.77 -18.81
C MET A 361 -45.57 -10.43 -19.54
N SER A 362 -46.58 -10.05 -18.76
CA SER A 362 -47.86 -9.52 -19.26
C SER A 362 -47.92 -8.01 -19.06
N TYR A 363 -48.81 -7.34 -19.80
CA TYR A 363 -49.12 -5.92 -19.58
C TYR A 363 -49.83 -5.70 -18.24
N ALA A 364 -49.60 -4.53 -17.63
CA ALA A 364 -50.17 -4.13 -16.34
C ALA A 364 -49.93 -5.14 -15.19
N GLN A 365 -48.86 -5.92 -15.26
CA GLN A 365 -48.50 -6.95 -14.29
C GLN A 365 -47.89 -6.30 -13.04
N LYS A 366 -48.40 -6.69 -11.85
CA LYS A 366 -48.02 -6.10 -10.56
C LYS A 366 -47.12 -6.96 -9.68
N GLU A 367 -46.97 -8.23 -10.05
CA GLU A 367 -46.16 -9.20 -9.32
C GLU A 367 -45.46 -10.14 -10.31
N ALA A 368 -44.24 -10.59 -10.00
CA ALA A 368 -43.56 -11.64 -10.74
C ALA A 368 -43.07 -12.74 -9.78
N ASP A 369 -43.53 -13.97 -10.02
CA ASP A 369 -43.08 -15.16 -9.28
C ASP A 369 -41.99 -15.85 -10.08
N ILE A 370 -40.77 -15.89 -9.54
CA ILE A 370 -39.63 -16.60 -10.12
C ILE A 370 -39.36 -17.86 -9.30
N LYS A 371 -39.29 -19.01 -9.96
CA LYS A 371 -38.97 -20.30 -9.36
C LYS A 371 -37.60 -20.77 -9.83
N PHE A 372 -36.69 -20.97 -8.88
CA PHE A 372 -35.40 -21.57 -9.14
C PHE A 372 -35.46 -23.04 -8.72
N THR A 373 -35.03 -23.93 -9.59
CA THR A 373 -35.07 -25.39 -9.41
C THR A 373 -33.69 -25.97 -9.60
N VAL A 374 -33.26 -26.80 -8.66
CA VAL A 374 -32.06 -27.62 -8.78
C VAL A 374 -32.44 -29.09 -8.71
N THR A 375 -31.69 -29.96 -9.35
CA THR A 375 -31.97 -31.40 -9.34
C THR A 375 -30.75 -32.26 -9.00
N THR A 376 -31.04 -33.48 -8.56
CA THR A 376 -30.09 -34.57 -8.48
C THR A 376 -30.58 -35.69 -9.40
N ILE A 377 -29.71 -36.19 -10.28
CA ILE A 377 -30.04 -37.20 -11.29
C ILE A 377 -29.14 -38.42 -11.15
N LYS A 378 -29.73 -39.62 -11.21
CA LYS A 378 -28.99 -40.89 -11.29
C LYS A 378 -28.84 -41.33 -12.75
N SER A 379 -27.69 -41.06 -13.36
CA SER A 379 -27.47 -41.34 -14.78
C SER A 379 -27.40 -42.85 -15.07
N SER A 380 -28.03 -43.29 -16.16
CA SER A 380 -27.95 -44.67 -16.66
C SER A 380 -26.65 -44.90 -17.43
N GLY A 381 -25.64 -45.47 -16.76
CA GLY A 381 -24.35 -45.84 -17.36
C GLY A 381 -23.55 -46.80 -16.47
N GLY A 382 -22.51 -47.43 -17.02
CA GLY A 382 -21.71 -48.50 -16.36
C GLY A 382 -20.99 -48.12 -15.05
N ALA A 383 -21.06 -46.86 -14.64
CA ALA A 383 -20.69 -46.39 -13.31
C ALA A 383 -21.92 -45.72 -12.67
N ASN A 384 -22.24 -46.08 -11.42
CA ASN A 384 -23.29 -45.45 -10.60
C ASN A 384 -22.94 -43.97 -10.30
N VAL A 385 -23.05 -43.09 -11.29
CA VAL A 385 -22.77 -41.66 -11.16
C VAL A 385 -24.04 -40.92 -10.82
N VAL A 386 -24.03 -40.25 -9.66
CA VAL A 386 -25.07 -39.30 -9.25
C VAL A 386 -24.53 -37.91 -9.53
N SER A 387 -25.23 -37.16 -10.39
CA SER A 387 -24.96 -35.73 -10.62
C SER A 387 -25.87 -34.92 -9.71
N ALA A 388 -25.29 -34.00 -8.95
CA ALA A 388 -25.99 -33.19 -7.95
C ALA A 388 -25.29 -31.85 -7.78
N ASP A 389 -26.07 -30.77 -7.85
CA ASP A 389 -25.60 -29.42 -7.57
C ASP A 389 -26.23 -28.83 -6.32
N ARG A 390 -25.49 -27.90 -5.73
CA ARG A 390 -25.94 -27.08 -4.61
C ARG A 390 -25.74 -25.64 -5.01
N ILE A 391 -26.83 -25.00 -5.36
CA ILE A 391 -26.82 -23.61 -5.77
C ILE A 391 -27.08 -22.74 -4.57
N ASN A 392 -26.34 -21.66 -4.49
CA ASN A 392 -26.46 -20.65 -3.48
C ASN A 392 -26.74 -19.33 -4.19
N LEU A 393 -28.01 -18.92 -4.19
CA LEU A 393 -28.43 -17.65 -4.77
C LEU A 393 -27.93 -16.55 -3.84
N ALA A 394 -27.12 -15.64 -4.38
CA ALA A 394 -26.51 -14.53 -3.65
C ALA A 394 -27.24 -13.20 -3.90
N LEU A 395 -27.78 -13.05 -5.11
CA LEU A 395 -28.51 -11.86 -5.55
C LEU A 395 -29.43 -12.23 -6.70
N VAL A 396 -30.68 -11.75 -6.64
CA VAL A 396 -31.60 -11.77 -7.79
C VAL A 396 -32.14 -10.35 -8.00
N GLY A 397 -31.85 -9.78 -9.17
CA GLY A 397 -32.34 -8.47 -9.58
C GLY A 397 -33.46 -8.59 -10.59
N PHE A 398 -34.55 -7.86 -10.39
CA PHE A 398 -35.62 -7.70 -11.36
C PHE A 398 -35.65 -6.24 -11.82
N SER A 399 -35.81 -6.01 -13.12
CA SER A 399 -36.06 -4.67 -13.65
C SER A 399 -37.09 -4.71 -14.76
N SER A 400 -37.96 -3.70 -14.81
CA SER A 400 -38.92 -3.48 -15.89
C SER A 400 -39.00 -2.00 -16.24
N ARG A 401 -39.44 -1.69 -17.46
CA ARG A 401 -39.79 -0.31 -17.83
C ARG A 401 -40.98 0.17 -17.01
N ILE A 402 -40.94 1.42 -16.54
CA ILE A 402 -42.11 2.10 -15.99
C ILE A 402 -42.77 2.88 -17.12
N TYR A 403 -44.09 2.82 -17.20
CA TYR A 403 -44.83 3.65 -18.14
C TYR A 403 -44.65 5.14 -17.79
N LYS A 404 -44.02 5.87 -18.71
CA LYS A 404 -44.02 7.33 -18.76
C LYS A 404 -44.89 7.77 -19.94
N PRO A 405 -45.96 8.56 -19.74
CA PRO A 405 -46.69 9.16 -20.84
C PRO A 405 -45.78 10.07 -21.67
N ASP A 406 -45.64 9.78 -22.95
CA ASP A 406 -44.90 10.61 -23.91
C ASP A 406 -45.88 11.58 -24.58
N VAL A 407 -46.51 12.40 -23.73
CA VAL A 407 -47.24 13.58 -24.15
C VAL A 407 -46.23 14.51 -24.81
N CYS A 408 -46.59 15.12 -25.93
CA CYS A 408 -45.73 16.06 -26.62
C CYS A 408 -46.46 17.39 -26.81
N TYR A 409 -45.68 18.45 -27.04
CA TYR A 409 -46.21 19.79 -27.28
C TYR A 409 -45.78 20.39 -28.62
N MET A 410 -46.52 21.39 -29.09
CA MET A 410 -46.20 22.23 -30.23
C MET A 410 -46.41 23.70 -29.86
N GLU A 411 -45.53 24.59 -30.34
CA GLU A 411 -45.63 26.03 -30.08
C GLU A 411 -45.96 26.79 -31.35
N TYR A 412 -47.02 27.59 -31.28
CA TYR A 412 -47.39 28.51 -32.35
C TYR A 412 -47.32 29.95 -31.85
N ILE A 413 -46.44 30.73 -32.47
CA ILE A 413 -46.17 32.11 -32.08
C ILE A 413 -46.90 33.08 -33.00
N TYR A 414 -47.62 34.01 -32.41
CA TYR A 414 -48.24 35.13 -33.09
C TYR A 414 -47.67 36.44 -32.54
N ALA A 415 -47.37 37.40 -33.41
CA ALA A 415 -46.80 38.69 -33.02
C ALA A 415 -47.81 39.83 -33.25
N LYS A 416 -47.86 40.76 -32.29
CA LYS A 416 -48.54 42.05 -32.41
C LYS A 416 -47.51 43.15 -32.17
N LYS A 417 -47.13 43.85 -33.24
CA LYS A 417 -46.20 44.98 -33.15
C LYS A 417 -46.90 46.15 -32.46
N PRO A 418 -46.17 47.11 -31.86
CA PRO A 418 -46.78 48.24 -31.15
C PRO A 418 -47.75 49.08 -32.01
N SER A 419 -47.56 49.10 -33.33
CA SER A 419 -48.42 49.80 -34.30
C SER A 419 -49.65 49.00 -34.75
N ASP A 420 -49.71 47.70 -34.45
CA ASP A 420 -50.68 46.79 -35.02
C ASP A 420 -51.85 46.58 -34.04
N SER A 421 -53.08 46.56 -34.56
CA SER A 421 -54.29 46.29 -33.75
C SER A 421 -54.59 44.80 -33.61
N THR A 422 -53.96 43.93 -34.41
CA THR A 422 -54.24 42.49 -34.48
C THR A 422 -52.96 41.65 -34.43
N PHE A 423 -53.07 40.44 -33.90
CA PHE A 423 -51.98 39.45 -33.92
C PHE A 423 -51.83 38.83 -35.32
N THR A 424 -50.60 38.60 -35.75
CA THR A 424 -50.26 37.94 -37.02
C THR A 424 -49.41 36.71 -36.76
N LYS A 425 -49.65 35.60 -37.47
CA LYS A 425 -48.88 34.35 -37.29
C LYS A 425 -47.42 34.57 -37.71
N VAL A 426 -46.47 34.18 -36.86
CA VAL A 426 -45.05 34.17 -37.22
C VAL A 426 -44.77 32.90 -38.00
N GLN A 427 -44.06 33.03 -39.12
CA GLN A 427 -43.73 31.89 -39.96
C GLN A 427 -42.52 31.14 -39.40
N GLU A 428 -42.68 29.83 -39.23
CA GLU A 428 -41.63 28.93 -38.75
C GLU A 428 -40.42 28.94 -39.69
N ASN A 429 -39.22 28.73 -39.13
CA ASN A 429 -37.93 28.65 -39.82
C ASN A 429 -37.58 29.86 -40.71
N THR A 430 -38.32 30.96 -40.58
CA THR A 430 -38.13 32.18 -41.35
C THR A 430 -37.67 33.29 -40.39
N PRO A 431 -36.51 33.92 -40.63
CA PRO A 431 -36.07 35.07 -39.85
C PRO A 431 -37.13 36.18 -39.90
N THR A 432 -37.64 36.57 -38.74
CA THR A 432 -38.69 37.59 -38.58
C THR A 432 -38.15 38.72 -37.72
N VAL A 433 -38.04 39.92 -38.29
CA VAL A 433 -37.56 41.10 -37.56
C VAL A 433 -38.77 41.90 -37.05
N VAL A 434 -38.77 42.21 -35.75
CA VAL A 434 -39.86 42.94 -35.09
C VAL A 434 -39.32 44.15 -34.32
N PRO A 435 -40.11 45.23 -34.13
CA PRO A 435 -39.70 46.35 -33.29
C PRO A 435 -39.71 45.99 -31.79
N ALA A 436 -39.01 46.78 -30.98
CA ALA A 436 -39.05 46.66 -29.52
C ALA A 436 -40.48 46.78 -28.96
N ASN A 437 -40.76 46.11 -27.84
CA ASN A 437 -42.09 46.02 -27.21
C ASN A 437 -43.17 45.28 -28.04
N THR A 438 -42.76 44.44 -29.00
CA THR A 438 -43.69 43.52 -29.68
C THR A 438 -44.25 42.50 -28.68
N ILE A 439 -45.57 42.33 -28.67
CA ILE A 439 -46.25 41.32 -27.85
C ILE A 439 -46.33 40.02 -28.64
N LEU A 440 -45.88 38.93 -28.06
CA LEU A 440 -46.02 37.58 -28.58
C LEU A 440 -47.18 36.90 -27.86
N LYS A 441 -48.06 36.27 -28.63
CA LYS A 441 -49.08 35.35 -28.12
C LYS A 441 -48.65 33.93 -28.48
N THR A 442 -48.40 33.13 -27.46
CA THR A 442 -47.93 31.75 -27.58
C THR A 442 -49.10 30.81 -27.36
N PHE A 443 -49.35 29.94 -28.35
CA PHE A 443 -50.25 28.80 -28.22
C PHE A 443 -49.40 27.55 -28.03
N VAL A 444 -49.59 26.88 -26.90
CA VAL A 444 -48.97 25.59 -26.61
C VAL A 444 -50.02 24.51 -26.78
N GLU A 445 -49.97 23.82 -27.91
CA GLU A 445 -50.78 22.63 -28.16
C GLU A 445 -50.14 21.44 -27.48
N VAL A 446 -50.94 20.62 -26.83
CA VAL A 446 -50.49 19.40 -26.15
C VAL A 446 -51.34 18.22 -26.61
N THR A 447 -50.69 17.11 -26.94
CA THR A 447 -51.37 15.85 -27.31
C THR A 447 -50.56 14.64 -26.87
N ASN A 448 -51.22 13.49 -26.74
CA ASN A 448 -50.61 12.24 -26.31
C ASN A 448 -50.60 11.23 -27.46
N ASN A 449 -49.40 10.93 -27.98
CA ASN A 449 -49.21 10.00 -29.09
C ASN A 449 -49.03 8.54 -28.64
N THR A 450 -49.10 8.27 -27.34
CA THR A 450 -48.78 6.95 -26.79
C THR A 450 -49.98 6.02 -26.68
N ASN A 451 -49.70 4.79 -26.29
CA ASN A 451 -50.68 3.71 -26.13
C ASN A 451 -51.33 3.69 -24.74
N GLU A 452 -51.01 4.65 -23.88
CA GLU A 452 -51.58 4.79 -22.53
C GLU A 452 -51.93 6.26 -22.25
N ALA A 453 -52.95 6.52 -21.44
CA ALA A 453 -53.41 7.87 -21.17
C ALA A 453 -52.55 8.54 -20.09
N ALA A 454 -52.32 9.86 -20.19
CA ALA A 454 -51.66 10.63 -19.15
C ALA A 454 -52.70 11.15 -18.17
N GLN A 455 -52.63 10.69 -16.92
CA GLN A 455 -53.58 11.06 -15.86
C GLN A 455 -53.06 12.25 -15.04
N ASP A 456 -53.99 13.05 -14.51
CA ASP A 456 -53.71 14.26 -13.71
C ASP A 456 -52.74 15.22 -14.42
N PHE A 457 -52.94 15.39 -15.72
CA PHE A 457 -51.99 16.09 -16.58
C PHE A 457 -52.01 17.61 -16.34
N ALA A 458 -50.84 18.18 -16.04
CA ALA A 458 -50.65 19.62 -16.00
C ALA A 458 -49.41 20.03 -16.79
N LEU A 459 -49.51 21.07 -17.62
CA LEU A 459 -48.38 21.65 -18.34
C LEU A 459 -47.77 22.79 -17.51
N LYS A 460 -46.48 22.69 -17.20
CA LYS A 460 -45.70 23.74 -16.54
C LYS A 460 -44.81 24.42 -17.56
N ALA A 461 -45.03 25.70 -17.83
CA ALA A 461 -44.25 26.53 -18.74
C ALA A 461 -43.41 27.54 -17.95
N THR A 462 -42.09 27.49 -18.12
CA THR A 462 -41.15 28.48 -17.58
C THR A 462 -40.82 29.49 -18.67
N ILE A 463 -41.14 30.75 -18.41
CA ILE A 463 -40.93 31.85 -19.37
C ILE A 463 -39.44 32.20 -19.47
N ASP A 464 -38.91 32.24 -20.70
CA ASP A 464 -37.52 32.57 -20.96
C ASP A 464 -37.23 34.06 -20.66
N PRO A 465 -36.05 34.42 -20.10
CA PRO A 465 -35.70 35.81 -19.79
C PRO A 465 -35.71 36.78 -20.98
N SER A 466 -35.67 36.28 -22.22
CA SER A 466 -35.87 37.09 -23.44
C SER A 466 -37.29 37.67 -23.55
N GLN A 467 -38.21 37.20 -22.72
CA GLN A 467 -39.63 37.52 -22.73
C GLN A 467 -40.10 37.90 -21.32
N ILE A 468 -41.10 38.78 -21.22
CA ILE A 468 -41.78 39.09 -19.95
C ILE A 468 -43.23 38.64 -20.06
N TYR A 469 -43.70 37.81 -19.13
CA TYR A 469 -45.11 37.41 -19.06
C TYR A 469 -46.02 38.63 -18.86
N ASN A 470 -47.11 38.71 -19.62
CA ASN A 470 -48.14 39.71 -19.44
C ASN A 470 -49.19 39.16 -18.46
N PRO A 471 -49.38 39.75 -17.26
CA PRO A 471 -50.33 39.26 -16.26
C PRO A 471 -51.76 39.18 -16.78
N ASN A 472 -52.52 38.18 -16.33
CA ASN A 472 -53.92 37.91 -16.69
C ASN A 472 -54.16 37.71 -18.20
N SER A 473 -53.13 37.29 -18.95
CA SER A 473 -53.23 37.08 -20.41
C SER A 473 -53.63 35.65 -20.81
N THR A 474 -53.90 34.78 -19.85
CA THR A 474 -54.07 33.34 -20.09
C THR A 474 -55.44 32.97 -20.63
N TYR A 475 -55.45 32.16 -21.68
CA TYR A 475 -56.62 31.43 -22.16
C TYR A 475 -56.30 29.93 -22.17
N ILE A 476 -57.27 29.10 -21.81
CA ILE A 476 -57.11 27.65 -21.77
C ILE A 476 -58.25 27.00 -22.54
N TYR A 477 -57.90 26.00 -23.33
CA TYR A 477 -58.82 25.01 -23.86
C TYR A 477 -58.40 23.66 -23.30
N ALA A 478 -59.12 23.17 -22.28
CA ALA A 478 -58.65 22.04 -21.48
C ALA A 478 -58.73 20.69 -22.24
N ASP A 479 -59.73 20.48 -23.09
CA ASP A 479 -59.96 19.18 -23.73
C ASP A 479 -60.75 19.30 -25.05
N LYS A 480 -60.14 18.90 -26.17
CA LYS A 480 -60.74 18.94 -27.51
C LYS A 480 -60.55 17.61 -28.25
N ALA A 481 -61.62 17.08 -28.83
CA ALA A 481 -61.61 15.80 -29.56
C ALA A 481 -60.84 15.80 -30.90
N SER A 482 -60.42 16.97 -31.41
CA SER A 482 -59.68 17.10 -32.66
C SER A 482 -58.68 18.25 -32.60
N GLN A 483 -57.64 18.20 -33.44
CA GLN A 483 -56.67 19.30 -33.55
C GLN A 483 -57.36 20.63 -33.93
N GLY A 484 -56.74 21.73 -33.52
CA GLY A 484 -57.17 23.10 -33.80
C GLY A 484 -57.24 23.44 -35.30
N PRO A 485 -57.98 24.50 -35.66
CA PRO A 485 -57.94 25.03 -37.03
C PRO A 485 -56.53 25.51 -37.40
N SER A 486 -56.27 25.68 -38.70
CA SER A 486 -54.97 26.14 -39.22
C SER A 486 -54.54 27.53 -38.70
N ASP A 487 -55.52 28.37 -38.37
CA ASP A 487 -55.34 29.63 -37.65
C ASP A 487 -55.96 29.58 -36.24
N LEU A 488 -55.11 29.45 -35.23
CA LEU A 488 -55.52 29.26 -33.83
C LEU A 488 -56.19 30.49 -33.20
N LEU A 489 -56.02 31.69 -33.78
CA LEU A 489 -56.74 32.89 -33.32
C LEU A 489 -58.26 32.78 -33.50
N THR A 490 -58.72 31.93 -34.42
CA THR A 490 -60.15 31.72 -34.73
C THR A 490 -60.77 30.58 -33.92
N MET A 491 -60.00 29.91 -33.06
CA MET A 491 -60.46 28.74 -32.32
C MET A 491 -61.49 29.13 -31.25
N SER A 492 -62.75 28.76 -31.48
CA SER A 492 -63.86 28.98 -30.55
C SER A 492 -63.80 28.03 -29.34
N GLY A 493 -64.29 28.50 -28.19
CA GLY A 493 -64.40 27.71 -26.94
C GLY A 493 -63.23 27.82 -25.96
N GLN A 494 -62.26 28.71 -26.20
CA GLN A 494 -61.23 29.05 -25.22
C GLN A 494 -61.84 29.79 -24.03
N VAL A 495 -61.41 29.48 -22.81
CA VAL A 495 -61.87 30.14 -21.58
C VAL A 495 -60.74 30.99 -21.02
N HIS A 496 -61.03 32.26 -20.71
CA HIS A 496 -60.09 33.17 -20.05
C HIS A 496 -60.01 32.87 -18.55
N TYR A 497 -58.80 32.90 -18.01
CA TYR A 497 -58.55 32.81 -16.58
C TYR A 497 -57.63 33.96 -16.13
N ASN A 498 -57.98 34.61 -15.02
CA ASN A 498 -57.07 35.51 -14.32
C ASN A 498 -55.96 34.70 -13.65
N ASP A 499 -54.83 35.34 -13.34
CA ASP A 499 -53.69 34.67 -12.72
C ASP A 499 -54.10 34.04 -11.38
N ASN A 500 -53.67 32.79 -11.15
CA ASN A 500 -53.99 31.96 -9.99
C ASN A 500 -55.48 31.62 -9.84
N THR A 501 -56.23 31.56 -10.94
CA THR A 501 -57.65 31.16 -10.92
C THR A 501 -57.94 29.99 -11.86
N GLY A 502 -58.94 29.20 -11.50
CA GLY A 502 -59.43 28.10 -12.33
C GLY A 502 -58.34 27.09 -12.70
N LEU A 503 -58.08 26.94 -14.00
CA LEU A 503 -57.11 25.95 -14.53
C LEU A 503 -55.67 26.51 -14.66
N GLN A 504 -55.38 27.67 -14.08
CA GLN A 504 -54.06 28.32 -14.16
C GLN A 504 -53.50 28.63 -12.77
N GLN A 505 -52.19 28.43 -12.60
CA GLN A 505 -51.43 28.90 -11.44
C GLN A 505 -50.11 29.56 -11.88
N LEU A 506 -49.79 30.74 -11.33
CA LEU A 506 -48.55 31.48 -11.57
C LEU A 506 -47.68 31.46 -10.31
N SER A 507 -46.43 31.02 -10.44
CA SER A 507 -45.44 31.05 -9.36
C SER A 507 -44.10 31.54 -9.91
N GLY A 508 -43.74 32.80 -9.61
CA GLY A 508 -42.53 33.41 -10.18
C GLY A 508 -42.62 33.53 -11.70
N ASN A 509 -41.70 32.91 -12.44
CA ASN A 509 -41.70 32.86 -13.91
C ASN A 509 -42.37 31.60 -14.47
N ASP A 510 -42.99 30.77 -13.62
CA ASP A 510 -43.59 29.50 -14.01
C ASP A 510 -45.12 29.60 -14.06
N LEU A 511 -45.69 29.21 -15.19
CA LEU A 511 -47.12 29.08 -15.43
C LEU A 511 -47.49 27.60 -15.42
N THR A 512 -48.40 27.18 -14.55
CA THR A 512 -48.97 25.84 -14.54
C THR A 512 -50.37 25.88 -15.12
N PHE A 513 -50.66 25.00 -16.09
CA PHE A 513 -51.94 24.85 -16.75
C PHE A 513 -52.47 23.43 -16.50
N TYR A 514 -53.64 23.30 -15.87
CA TYR A 514 -54.29 22.01 -15.65
C TYR A 514 -55.13 21.64 -16.89
N LEU A 515 -54.72 20.59 -17.60
CA LEU A 515 -55.20 20.28 -18.95
C LEU A 515 -55.69 18.82 -19.04
N GLY A 516 -56.49 18.52 -20.06
CA GLY A 516 -57.07 17.19 -20.31
C GLY A 516 -58.54 17.06 -19.89
N GLN A 517 -59.15 15.93 -20.28
CA GLN A 517 -60.54 15.62 -19.99
C GLN A 517 -60.78 15.56 -18.48
N GLY A 518 -61.73 16.34 -17.96
CA GLY A 518 -62.06 16.38 -16.53
C GLY A 518 -61.12 17.21 -15.66
N ALA A 519 -60.25 18.05 -16.24
CA ALA A 519 -59.39 18.97 -15.49
C ALA A 519 -60.21 19.94 -14.61
N ALA A 520 -59.69 20.26 -13.43
CA ALA A 520 -60.31 21.13 -12.44
C ALA A 520 -59.28 22.05 -11.76
N ALA A 521 -59.74 22.94 -10.88
CA ALA A 521 -58.83 23.82 -10.16
C ALA A 521 -57.83 23.02 -9.32
N ASN A 522 -56.54 23.28 -9.53
CA ASN A 522 -55.41 22.58 -8.90
C ASN A 522 -55.31 21.07 -9.20
N LYS A 523 -56.00 20.58 -10.24
CA LYS A 523 -56.00 19.16 -10.62
C LYS A 523 -56.09 18.95 -12.12
N GLY A 524 -55.12 18.25 -12.70
CA GLY A 524 -55.08 17.92 -14.12
C GLY A 524 -56.15 16.91 -14.54
N GLY A 525 -56.42 16.87 -15.84
CA GLY A 525 -57.34 15.92 -16.46
C GLY A 525 -56.62 14.76 -17.13
N GLU A 526 -57.31 14.06 -18.02
CA GLU A 526 -56.75 12.93 -18.78
C GLU A 526 -56.42 13.32 -20.24
N MET A 527 -55.17 13.09 -20.66
CA MET A 527 -54.76 13.16 -22.07
C MET A 527 -54.82 11.76 -22.70
N LEU A 528 -55.78 11.54 -23.59
CA LEU A 528 -56.14 10.27 -24.18
C LEU A 528 -55.08 9.76 -25.18
N ILE A 529 -55.01 8.43 -25.31
CA ILE A 529 -54.10 7.73 -26.21
C ILE A 529 -54.26 8.13 -27.68
N HIS A 530 -53.20 7.92 -28.47
CA HIS A 530 -53.24 8.02 -29.93
C HIS A 530 -53.87 9.31 -30.49
N GLN A 531 -53.56 10.46 -29.89
CA GLN A 531 -54.12 11.76 -30.25
C GLN A 531 -55.64 11.84 -30.09
N GLY A 532 -56.21 11.07 -29.14
CA GLY A 532 -57.64 11.03 -28.87
C GLY A 532 -58.21 12.37 -28.36
N ASN A 533 -57.36 13.23 -27.80
CA ASN A 533 -57.69 14.62 -27.50
C ASN A 533 -56.47 15.57 -27.55
N TYR A 534 -56.76 16.86 -27.56
CA TYR A 534 -55.83 17.98 -27.61
C TYR A 534 -56.19 19.01 -26.54
N ALA A 535 -55.17 19.63 -25.96
CA ALA A 535 -55.33 20.74 -25.03
C ALA A 535 -54.46 21.94 -25.47
N TYR A 536 -54.90 23.15 -25.14
CA TYR A 536 -54.20 24.38 -25.51
C TYR A 536 -54.03 25.29 -24.29
N ALA A 537 -52.77 25.61 -23.99
CA ALA A 537 -52.42 26.68 -23.06
C ALA A 537 -51.97 27.91 -23.85
N ILE A 538 -52.57 29.06 -23.58
CA ILE A 538 -52.37 30.27 -24.37
C ILE A 538 -52.00 31.40 -23.41
N TYR A 539 -50.96 32.14 -23.73
CA TYR A 539 -50.52 33.27 -22.92
C TYR A 539 -49.79 34.31 -23.76
N GLU A 540 -49.71 35.54 -23.25
CA GLU A 540 -49.01 36.64 -23.92
C GLU A 540 -47.73 37.01 -23.18
N THR A 541 -46.67 37.29 -23.94
CA THR A 541 -45.39 37.80 -23.42
C THR A 541 -44.95 39.02 -24.22
N THR A 542 -44.19 39.91 -23.59
CA THR A 542 -43.54 41.04 -24.26
C THR A 542 -42.09 40.69 -24.57
N LEU A 543 -41.69 40.76 -25.84
CA LEU A 543 -40.34 40.44 -26.28
C LEU A 543 -39.35 41.55 -25.86
N LYS A 544 -38.31 41.18 -25.12
CA LYS A 544 -37.25 42.09 -24.62
C LYS A 544 -35.99 42.07 -25.47
N SER A 545 -35.62 40.91 -25.97
CA SER A 545 -34.41 40.69 -26.77
C SER A 545 -34.71 39.67 -27.88
N LYS A 546 -33.72 38.94 -28.39
CA LYS A 546 -33.94 37.86 -29.36
C LYS A 546 -34.85 36.81 -28.74
N PHE A 547 -35.85 36.34 -29.48
CA PHE A 547 -36.73 35.27 -29.00
C PHE A 547 -35.94 33.99 -28.77
N GLU A 548 -35.96 33.51 -27.53
CA GLU A 548 -35.57 32.16 -27.17
C GLU A 548 -36.84 31.40 -26.70
N PRO A 549 -37.02 30.13 -27.08
CA PRO A 549 -38.22 29.39 -26.73
C PRO A 549 -38.40 29.17 -25.23
N ASN A 550 -39.65 29.16 -24.76
CA ASN A 550 -39.97 28.83 -23.38
C ASN A 550 -39.70 27.33 -23.11
N SER A 551 -39.48 26.97 -21.85
CA SER A 551 -39.25 25.58 -21.46
C SER A 551 -40.48 24.98 -20.80
N TYR A 552 -40.70 23.68 -21.01
CA TYR A 552 -41.93 22.99 -20.58
C TYR A 552 -41.62 21.72 -19.79
N LYS A 553 -42.42 21.48 -18.75
CA LYS A 553 -42.55 20.19 -18.04
C LYS A 553 -44.01 19.77 -18.01
N ALA A 554 -44.26 18.50 -17.74
CA ALA A 554 -45.58 17.96 -17.49
C ALA A 554 -45.64 17.36 -16.08
N THR A 555 -46.68 17.64 -15.32
CA THR A 555 -47.04 16.85 -14.15
C THR A 555 -47.96 15.73 -14.62
N VAL A 556 -47.66 14.49 -14.21
CA VAL A 556 -48.51 13.31 -14.48
C VAL A 556 -48.61 12.46 -13.22
N ALA A 557 -49.68 11.67 -13.12
CA ALA A 557 -49.88 10.71 -12.06
C ALA A 557 -49.98 9.28 -12.63
N ASN A 558 -49.63 8.30 -11.80
CA ASN A 558 -49.92 6.90 -12.07
C ASN A 558 -50.48 6.26 -10.79
N ALA A 559 -51.81 6.32 -10.67
CA ALA A 559 -52.51 5.80 -9.50
C ALA A 559 -52.38 4.28 -9.36
N ASP A 560 -52.14 3.54 -10.44
CA ASP A 560 -52.05 2.06 -10.43
C ASP A 560 -50.87 1.53 -9.62
N ILE A 561 -49.85 2.36 -9.43
CA ILE A 561 -48.65 2.09 -8.62
C ILE A 561 -48.53 3.02 -7.40
N ASN A 562 -49.62 3.71 -7.03
CA ASN A 562 -49.65 4.72 -5.97
C ASN A 562 -48.57 5.81 -6.13
N LEU A 563 -48.14 6.12 -7.37
CA LEU A 563 -47.22 7.23 -7.59
C LEU A 563 -48.00 8.54 -7.44
N GLN A 564 -47.55 9.37 -6.50
CA GLN A 564 -48.04 10.74 -6.38
C GLN A 564 -47.74 11.52 -7.67
N PRO A 565 -48.53 12.55 -8.01
CA PRO A 565 -48.26 13.40 -9.16
C PRO A 565 -46.80 13.90 -9.14
N TYR A 566 -46.08 13.68 -10.23
CA TYR A 566 -44.67 14.01 -10.36
C TYR A 566 -44.41 14.79 -11.65
N ASP A 567 -43.43 15.70 -11.60
CA ASP A 567 -43.00 16.45 -12.77
C ASP A 567 -42.08 15.59 -13.62
N THR A 568 -42.30 15.62 -14.92
CA THR A 568 -41.46 14.97 -15.92
C THR A 568 -41.26 15.88 -17.12
N TYR A 569 -40.17 15.71 -17.86
CA TYR A 569 -39.98 16.46 -19.10
C TYR A 569 -41.02 16.08 -20.15
N ILE A 570 -41.42 17.06 -20.97
CA ILE A 570 -42.30 16.89 -22.14
C ILE A 570 -41.53 17.28 -23.39
N ARG A 571 -41.65 16.51 -24.49
CA ARG A 571 -40.91 16.76 -25.73
C ARG A 571 -41.75 17.48 -26.77
N ARG A 572 -41.11 18.10 -27.77
CA ARG A 572 -41.85 18.63 -28.94
C ARG A 572 -42.36 17.49 -29.82
N CYS A 573 -43.55 17.64 -30.39
CA CYS A 573 -44.09 16.65 -31.32
C CYS A 573 -43.34 16.65 -32.66
N SER A 574 -42.81 17.79 -33.10
CA SER A 574 -41.95 17.92 -34.27
C SER A 574 -40.95 19.08 -34.13
N ASN A 575 -39.93 19.12 -35.01
CA ASN A 575 -38.90 20.16 -34.98
C ASN A 575 -39.42 21.47 -35.58
N GLN A 576 -39.75 22.43 -34.74
CA GLN A 576 -40.07 23.81 -35.12
C GLN A 576 -39.06 24.79 -34.53
N ASN A 577 -38.65 25.80 -35.29
CA ASN A 577 -37.78 26.86 -34.81
C ASN A 577 -38.33 28.23 -35.23
N TYR A 578 -38.30 29.20 -34.32
CA TYR A 578 -38.67 30.58 -34.59
C TYR A 578 -37.43 31.45 -34.43
N ASN A 579 -37.09 32.20 -35.47
CA ASN A 579 -35.97 33.15 -35.45
C ASN A 579 -36.52 34.57 -35.45
N ILE A 580 -36.86 35.09 -34.27
CA ILE A 580 -37.43 36.44 -34.11
C ILE A 580 -36.39 37.37 -33.48
N THR A 581 -36.04 38.46 -34.16
CA THR A 581 -35.01 39.42 -33.71
C THR A 581 -35.54 40.86 -33.70
N LEU A 582 -34.92 41.74 -32.91
CA LEU A 582 -35.23 43.17 -32.91
C LEU A 582 -34.51 43.89 -34.06
N GLY A 583 -35.22 44.75 -34.81
CA GLY A 583 -34.63 45.47 -35.95
C GLY A 583 -33.89 46.74 -35.56
N VAL A 584 -32.61 46.87 -35.95
CA VAL A 584 -31.83 48.12 -35.81
C VAL A 584 -30.87 48.30 -36.99
N SER A 585 -30.77 49.52 -37.53
CA SER A 585 -29.99 49.90 -38.71
C SER A 585 -28.57 50.40 -38.39
N ALA A 586 -27.91 49.79 -37.41
CA ALA A 586 -26.47 49.91 -37.21
C ALA A 586 -25.89 48.50 -37.26
N SER A 587 -24.72 48.30 -37.85
CA SER A 587 -24.09 46.97 -37.79
C SER A 587 -23.25 46.87 -36.51
N PRO A 588 -23.40 45.80 -35.72
CA PRO A 588 -22.78 45.70 -34.40
C PRO A 588 -21.25 45.77 -34.50
N ASN A 589 -20.64 46.43 -33.52
CA ASN A 589 -19.20 46.41 -33.32
C ASN A 589 -18.81 45.19 -32.46
N ASN A 590 -17.66 44.61 -32.75
CA ASN A 590 -17.10 43.45 -32.06
C ASN A 590 -15.60 43.68 -31.84
N PHE A 591 -15.25 44.14 -30.64
CA PHE A 591 -13.88 44.46 -30.28
C PHE A 591 -13.18 43.25 -29.66
N VAL A 592 -12.02 42.90 -30.22
CA VAL A 592 -11.26 41.72 -29.82
C VAL A 592 -9.81 42.10 -29.55
N ALA A 593 -9.22 41.52 -28.51
CA ALA A 593 -7.83 41.72 -28.11
C ALA A 593 -6.89 40.65 -28.73
N SER A 594 -5.73 41.07 -29.23
CA SER A 594 -4.68 40.19 -29.77
C SER A 594 -3.28 40.76 -29.50
N ASN A 595 -2.27 39.91 -29.27
CA ASN A 595 -0.89 40.40 -29.15
C ASN A 595 -0.26 40.85 -30.48
N ARG A 596 -0.85 40.46 -31.61
CA ARG A 596 -0.39 40.80 -32.95
C ARG A 596 -1.42 41.68 -33.65
N GLN A 597 -0.95 42.64 -34.44
CA GLN A 597 -1.80 43.49 -35.26
C GLN A 597 -2.42 42.68 -36.40
N ASP A 598 -3.71 42.89 -36.68
CA ASP A 598 -4.39 42.24 -37.80
C ASP A 598 -3.95 42.85 -39.13
N ASP A 599 -3.24 42.04 -39.93
CA ASP A 599 -2.73 42.36 -41.27
C ASP A 599 -3.71 42.00 -42.40
N GLY A 600 -4.91 41.52 -42.06
CA GLY A 600 -5.96 41.12 -43.00
C GLY A 600 -5.77 39.73 -43.61
N SER A 601 -4.69 39.01 -43.28
CA SER A 601 -4.40 37.68 -43.85
C SER A 601 -5.32 36.59 -43.29
N ALA A 602 -5.56 35.56 -44.09
CA ALA A 602 -6.28 34.36 -43.63
C ALA A 602 -5.54 33.67 -42.47
N ALA A 603 -4.21 33.75 -42.45
CA ALA A 603 -3.38 33.21 -41.37
C ALA A 603 -3.62 33.95 -40.04
N PHE A 604 -3.78 35.28 -40.06
CA PHE A 604 -4.16 36.03 -38.88
C PHE A 604 -5.52 35.60 -38.34
N LYS A 605 -6.55 35.61 -39.21
CA LYS A 605 -7.93 35.29 -38.83
C LYS A 605 -8.09 33.91 -38.21
N THR A 606 -7.31 32.93 -38.67
CA THR A 606 -7.38 31.53 -38.20
C THR A 606 -6.50 31.24 -36.99
N LYS A 607 -5.38 31.95 -36.81
CA LYS A 607 -4.36 31.60 -35.81
C LYS A 607 -4.10 32.66 -34.73
N PHE A 608 -4.27 33.94 -35.03
CA PHE A 608 -3.83 35.05 -34.16
C PHE A 608 -4.97 35.97 -33.70
N LYS A 609 -6.15 35.90 -34.35
CA LYS A 609 -7.36 36.60 -33.90
C LYS A 609 -7.77 36.06 -32.53
N ASN A 610 -8.03 36.97 -31.58
CA ASN A 610 -8.40 36.62 -30.21
C ASN A 610 -7.37 35.68 -29.56
N ARG A 611 -6.09 36.03 -29.66
CA ARG A 611 -4.99 35.23 -29.12
C ARG A 611 -4.02 36.08 -28.32
N LEU A 612 -3.84 35.73 -27.06
CA LEU A 612 -3.02 36.40 -26.07
C LEU A 612 -1.96 35.44 -25.54
N LEU A 613 -0.70 35.89 -25.51
CA LEU A 613 0.46 35.09 -25.14
C LEU A 613 0.77 35.24 -23.66
N THR A 614 1.24 34.17 -23.02
CA THR A 614 1.72 34.18 -21.63
C THR A 614 2.72 35.31 -21.37
N LYS A 615 2.60 35.99 -20.23
CA LYS A 615 3.48 37.09 -19.81
C LYS A 615 4.26 36.78 -18.54
N ILE A 616 5.33 37.53 -18.31
CA ILE A 616 6.10 37.49 -17.07
C ILE A 616 5.72 38.69 -16.20
N VAL A 617 5.56 38.46 -14.90
CA VAL A 617 5.31 39.51 -13.90
C VAL A 617 6.31 40.65 -14.05
N SER A 618 5.83 41.89 -13.98
CA SER A 618 6.61 43.13 -14.09
C SER A 618 7.35 43.33 -15.43
N THR A 619 7.04 42.53 -16.46
CA THR A 619 7.55 42.74 -17.82
C THR A 619 6.46 43.42 -18.67
N PRO A 620 6.69 44.66 -19.16
CA PRO A 620 5.71 45.36 -19.99
C PRO A 620 5.42 44.62 -21.30
N PHE A 621 4.16 44.65 -21.74
CA PHE A 621 3.73 44.08 -23.01
C PHE A 621 2.70 44.96 -23.72
N ASN A 622 2.48 44.67 -25.01
CA ASN A 622 1.56 45.41 -25.86
C ASN A 622 0.41 44.50 -26.33
N VAL A 623 -0.77 45.09 -26.53
CA VAL A 623 -1.99 44.42 -27.02
C VAL A 623 -2.69 45.31 -28.04
N TYR A 624 -3.16 44.74 -29.14
CA TYR A 624 -4.00 45.42 -30.11
C TYR A 624 -5.47 45.12 -29.82
N ILE A 625 -6.30 46.15 -29.81
CA ILE A 625 -7.76 46.02 -29.80
C ILE A 625 -8.23 46.29 -31.22
N THR A 626 -8.93 45.35 -31.85
CA THR A 626 -9.39 45.45 -33.24
C THR A 626 -10.91 45.31 -33.29
N ASN A 627 -11.57 46.16 -34.09
CA ASN A 627 -13.01 46.07 -34.34
C ASN A 627 -13.31 45.21 -35.57
N TYR A 628 -14.26 44.29 -35.43
CA TYR A 628 -14.71 43.38 -36.47
C TYR A 628 -16.19 43.57 -36.82
N ASP A 629 -16.55 43.32 -38.08
CA ASP A 629 -17.92 43.11 -38.51
C ASP A 629 -18.43 41.69 -38.17
N THR A 630 -19.69 41.40 -38.54
CA THR A 630 -20.32 40.10 -38.34
C THR A 630 -19.68 38.96 -39.13
N ASP A 631 -18.99 39.27 -40.23
CA ASP A 631 -18.28 38.29 -41.07
C ASP A 631 -16.83 38.08 -40.58
N GLY A 632 -16.42 38.80 -39.52
CA GLY A 632 -15.12 38.71 -38.92
C GLY A 632 -14.01 39.45 -39.68
N ASN A 633 -14.36 40.38 -40.56
CA ASN A 633 -13.42 41.29 -41.22
C ASN A 633 -13.23 42.58 -40.41
N LYS A 634 -12.07 43.22 -40.53
CA LYS A 634 -11.79 44.50 -39.87
C LYS A 634 -12.79 45.55 -40.36
N LYS A 635 -13.37 46.29 -39.42
CA LYS A 635 -14.37 47.32 -39.73
C LYS A 635 -14.11 48.59 -38.95
N VAL A 636 -14.17 49.74 -39.64
CA VAL A 636 -14.24 51.06 -38.98
C VAL A 636 -15.66 51.23 -38.43
N PRO A 637 -15.86 51.57 -37.15
CA PRO A 637 -17.20 51.83 -36.62
C PRO A 637 -17.97 52.87 -37.45
N ASP A 638 -19.29 52.67 -37.60
CA ASP A 638 -20.15 53.55 -38.43
C ASP A 638 -20.26 55.00 -37.86
N ALA A 639 -19.92 55.18 -36.58
CA ALA A 639 -19.73 56.45 -35.89
C ALA A 639 -18.65 56.26 -34.80
N PRO A 640 -18.03 57.33 -34.26
CA PRO A 640 -17.05 57.22 -33.18
C PRO A 640 -17.60 56.42 -31.98
N VAL A 641 -16.83 55.45 -31.48
CA VAL A 641 -17.22 54.60 -30.34
C VAL A 641 -16.16 54.69 -29.25
N ASP A 642 -16.60 55.07 -28.05
CA ASP A 642 -15.81 54.96 -26.84
C ASP A 642 -15.86 53.52 -26.31
N VAL A 643 -14.68 52.97 -26.09
CA VAL A 643 -14.45 51.59 -25.67
C VAL A 643 -13.61 51.63 -24.40
N LYS A 644 -14.16 51.06 -23.33
CA LYS A 644 -13.44 50.85 -22.09
C LYS A 644 -12.83 49.45 -22.09
N VAL A 645 -11.51 49.37 -21.99
CA VAL A 645 -10.75 48.12 -21.97
C VAL A 645 -10.18 47.88 -20.59
N GLU A 646 -10.55 46.77 -19.99
CA GLU A 646 -10.11 46.37 -18.66
C GLU A 646 -9.39 45.02 -18.73
N LEU A 647 -8.33 44.83 -17.96
CA LEU A 647 -7.78 43.50 -17.70
C LEU A 647 -8.31 43.01 -16.36
N VAL A 648 -8.94 41.84 -16.32
CA VAL A 648 -9.64 41.31 -15.15
C VAL A 648 -9.28 39.85 -14.89
N GLU A 649 -9.41 39.41 -13.63
CA GLU A 649 -9.25 38.01 -13.24
C GLU A 649 -10.43 37.13 -13.71
N SER A 650 -11.62 37.73 -13.81
CA SER A 650 -12.83 37.08 -14.33
C SER A 650 -13.83 38.13 -14.83
N CYS A 651 -14.79 37.74 -15.67
CA CYS A 651 -15.73 38.69 -16.28
C CYS A 651 -16.63 39.39 -15.27
N SER A 652 -16.93 38.75 -14.15
CA SER A 652 -17.70 39.29 -13.02
C SER A 652 -16.83 39.98 -11.96
N ALA A 653 -15.50 40.08 -12.15
CA ALA A 653 -14.62 40.68 -11.17
C ALA A 653 -14.99 42.17 -10.95
N PRO A 654 -15.18 42.60 -9.69
CA PRO A 654 -15.58 43.97 -9.38
C PRO A 654 -14.43 44.98 -9.57
N THR A 655 -13.19 44.50 -9.59
CA THR A 655 -11.96 45.30 -9.74
C THR A 655 -11.19 44.86 -10.97
N ASN A 656 -10.52 45.81 -11.64
CA ASN A 656 -9.63 45.56 -12.76
C ASN A 656 -8.16 45.70 -12.34
N LEU A 657 -7.29 45.04 -13.11
CA LEU A 657 -5.83 45.04 -12.96
C LEU A 657 -5.17 46.15 -13.79
N TYR A 658 -5.86 46.54 -14.86
CA TYR A 658 -5.51 47.60 -15.79
C TYR A 658 -6.80 48.13 -16.40
N GLU A 659 -6.85 49.44 -16.64
CA GLU A 659 -7.98 50.11 -17.27
C GLU A 659 -7.44 51.13 -18.27
N GLN A 660 -8.04 51.16 -19.46
CA GLN A 660 -7.80 52.20 -20.44
C GLN A 660 -9.08 52.46 -21.23
N ASP A 661 -9.52 53.72 -21.23
CA ASP A 661 -10.53 54.20 -22.16
C ASP A 661 -9.86 54.59 -23.48
N ILE A 662 -10.41 54.09 -24.59
CA ILE A 662 -9.95 54.35 -25.96
C ILE A 662 -11.13 54.70 -26.86
N THR A 663 -10.90 55.54 -27.87
CA THR A 663 -11.95 55.94 -28.81
C THR A 663 -11.58 55.48 -30.22
N PHE A 664 -12.44 54.66 -30.84
CA PHE A 664 -12.32 54.28 -32.24
C PHE A 664 -13.01 55.32 -33.12
N ASN A 665 -12.22 56.17 -33.78
CA ASN A 665 -12.70 57.19 -34.71
C ASN A 665 -11.91 57.12 -36.02
N GLY A 666 -12.52 56.57 -37.08
CA GLY A 666 -11.87 56.43 -38.39
C GLY A 666 -10.75 55.37 -38.45
N VAL A 667 -10.59 54.56 -37.40
CA VAL A 667 -9.55 53.51 -37.29
C VAL A 667 -10.19 52.14 -37.02
N THR A 668 -9.50 51.07 -37.42
CA THR A 668 -9.94 49.68 -37.19
C THR A 668 -9.30 49.03 -35.98
N ASP A 669 -8.13 49.53 -35.54
CA ASP A 669 -7.32 48.97 -34.47
C ASP A 669 -6.59 50.05 -33.67
N ILE A 670 -6.40 49.79 -32.38
CA ILE A 670 -5.66 50.64 -31.44
C ILE A 670 -4.65 49.77 -30.68
N LEU A 671 -3.41 50.25 -30.59
CA LEU A 671 -2.35 49.62 -29.80
C LEU A 671 -2.35 50.15 -28.36
N LEU A 672 -2.55 49.26 -27.41
CA LEU A 672 -2.29 49.50 -25.99
C LEU A 672 -0.85 49.07 -25.70
N SER A 673 0.00 50.03 -25.32
CA SER A 673 1.43 49.78 -25.09
C SER A 673 1.83 49.90 -23.61
N GLY A 674 2.84 49.13 -23.21
CA GLY A 674 3.43 49.26 -21.87
C GLY A 674 2.58 48.73 -20.72
N ILE A 675 1.65 47.79 -20.98
CA ILE A 675 0.85 47.15 -19.93
C ILE A 675 1.80 46.31 -19.06
N SER A 676 1.86 46.59 -17.76
CA SER A 676 2.70 45.86 -16.80
C SER A 676 1.88 45.46 -15.60
N ILE A 677 1.96 44.18 -15.23
CA ILE A 677 1.24 43.61 -14.09
C ILE A 677 2.27 43.02 -13.12
N ASP A 678 2.28 43.55 -11.90
CA ASP A 678 3.28 43.22 -10.87
C ASP A 678 2.94 41.98 -10.03
N ARG A 679 1.84 41.32 -10.35
CA ARG A 679 1.30 40.14 -9.66
C ARG A 679 1.07 39.00 -10.66
N ALA A 680 1.34 37.77 -10.25
CA ALA A 680 1.12 36.58 -11.05
C ALA A 680 -0.35 36.14 -10.99
N TYR A 681 -0.84 35.62 -12.11
CA TYR A 681 -2.21 35.12 -12.28
C TYR A 681 -2.22 33.90 -13.19
N LYS A 682 -2.94 32.84 -12.83
CA LYS A 682 -3.08 31.63 -13.65
C LYS A 682 -3.86 31.88 -14.95
N SER A 683 -4.80 32.81 -14.90
CA SER A 683 -5.60 33.24 -16.04
C SER A 683 -6.10 34.66 -15.75
N VAL A 684 -5.89 35.55 -16.72
CA VAL A 684 -6.52 36.88 -16.80
C VAL A 684 -7.07 37.05 -18.20
N LYS A 685 -8.09 37.89 -18.35
CA LYS A 685 -8.72 38.15 -19.63
C LYS A 685 -9.10 39.62 -19.76
N PHE A 686 -9.23 40.09 -20.99
CA PHE A 686 -9.75 41.43 -21.22
C PHE A 686 -11.28 41.43 -21.09
N ARG A 687 -11.81 42.47 -20.44
CA ARG A 687 -13.22 42.85 -20.43
C ARG A 687 -13.34 44.16 -21.19
N ILE A 688 -13.99 44.11 -22.34
CA ILE A 688 -14.13 45.24 -23.25
C ILE A 688 -15.59 45.68 -23.23
N SER A 689 -15.85 46.92 -22.84
CA SER A 689 -17.20 47.47 -22.79
C SER A 689 -17.35 48.69 -23.69
N HIS A 690 -18.46 48.75 -24.42
CA HIS A 690 -18.76 49.85 -25.32
C HIS A 690 -20.27 50.00 -25.47
N LEU A 691 -20.74 51.17 -25.91
CA LEU A 691 -22.13 51.34 -26.29
C LEU A 691 -22.39 50.59 -27.60
N ASP A 692 -23.35 49.68 -27.61
CA ASP A 692 -23.75 48.98 -28.83
C ASP A 692 -24.69 49.89 -29.65
N PRO A 693 -24.32 50.26 -30.89
CA PRO A 693 -25.12 51.16 -31.72
C PRO A 693 -26.46 50.55 -32.15
N VAL A 694 -26.63 49.22 -32.02
CA VAL A 694 -27.87 48.49 -32.26
C VAL A 694 -28.81 48.62 -31.06
N THR A 695 -28.36 48.19 -29.89
CA THR A 695 -29.24 48.09 -28.72
C THR A 695 -29.28 49.37 -27.87
N ASN A 696 -28.37 50.32 -28.11
CA ASN A 696 -28.12 51.49 -27.27
C ASN A 696 -27.89 51.13 -25.79
N THR A 697 -27.35 49.94 -25.54
CA THR A 697 -26.97 49.45 -24.22
C THR A 697 -25.47 49.18 -24.18
N THR A 698 -24.87 49.23 -22.99
CA THR A 698 -23.46 48.87 -22.83
C THR A 698 -23.30 47.38 -23.09
N LYS A 699 -22.65 47.04 -24.20
CA LYS A 699 -22.23 45.69 -24.50
C LYS A 699 -20.88 45.43 -23.83
N VAL A 700 -20.79 44.32 -23.12
CA VAL A 700 -19.57 43.89 -22.43
C VAL A 700 -19.13 42.56 -23.02
N GLU A 701 -17.97 42.55 -23.68
CA GLU A 701 -17.34 41.36 -24.20
C GLU A 701 -16.24 40.90 -23.24
N CYS A 702 -16.33 39.65 -22.81
CA CYS A 702 -15.35 39.06 -21.91
C CYS A 702 -15.30 37.52 -22.01
N GLU A 703 -16.44 36.84 -21.95
CA GLU A 703 -16.47 35.37 -21.93
C GLU A 703 -15.94 34.70 -23.20
N LYS A 704 -16.10 35.38 -24.34
CA LYS A 704 -15.62 34.89 -25.65
C LYS A 704 -14.19 35.34 -25.96
N LEU A 705 -13.65 36.26 -25.15
CA LEU A 705 -12.29 36.75 -25.33
C LEU A 705 -11.31 35.76 -24.72
N ASP A 706 -10.12 35.75 -25.29
CA ASP A 706 -9.06 34.89 -24.84
C ASP A 706 -8.60 35.19 -23.42
N ASP A 707 -8.16 34.16 -22.72
CA ASP A 707 -7.53 34.25 -21.42
C ASP A 707 -6.07 33.80 -21.49
N PHE A 708 -5.21 34.42 -20.68
CA PHE A 708 -3.77 34.13 -20.69
C PHE A 708 -3.17 34.19 -19.28
N ALA A 709 -2.07 33.46 -19.06
CA ALA A 709 -1.38 33.46 -17.77
C ALA A 709 -0.32 34.58 -17.66
N ILE A 710 -0.15 35.09 -16.45
CA ILE A 710 0.97 35.96 -16.04
C ILE A 710 1.77 35.18 -15.00
N ARG A 711 2.93 34.64 -15.40
CA ARG A 711 3.73 33.74 -14.56
C ARG A 711 4.98 34.40 -13.97
N PRO A 712 5.52 33.87 -12.86
CA PRO A 712 6.86 34.20 -12.39
C PRO A 712 7.94 33.90 -13.44
N SER A 713 9.10 34.53 -13.29
CA SER A 713 10.26 34.30 -14.16
C SER A 713 10.93 32.96 -13.85
N HIS A 714 11.19 32.67 -12.57
CA HIS A 714 11.90 31.48 -12.10
C HIS A 714 11.65 31.25 -10.59
N PHE A 715 12.16 30.16 -10.04
CA PHE A 715 12.19 29.91 -8.60
C PHE A 715 13.59 30.11 -8.00
N ARG A 716 13.62 30.45 -6.70
CA ARG A 716 14.81 30.42 -5.83
C ARG A 716 14.50 29.68 -4.54
N LEU A 717 15.52 29.09 -3.91
CA LEU A 717 15.39 28.64 -2.53
C LEU A 717 15.48 29.83 -1.57
N TRP A 718 14.64 29.84 -0.55
CA TRP A 718 14.45 30.95 0.36
C TRP A 718 14.62 30.52 1.82
N ASP A 719 15.36 31.32 2.58
CA ASP A 719 15.43 31.20 4.04
C ASP A 719 14.39 32.14 4.64
N THR A 720 13.31 31.59 5.18
CA THR A 720 12.19 32.36 5.72
C THR A 720 12.53 33.10 7.00
N ASP A 721 13.52 32.63 7.77
CA ASP A 721 13.91 33.26 9.04
C ASP A 721 14.72 34.54 8.78
N LYS A 722 15.60 34.49 7.76
CA LYS A 722 16.40 35.63 7.32
C LYS A 722 15.72 36.49 6.27
N ASN A 723 14.67 35.95 5.65
CA ASN A 723 13.98 36.53 4.51
C ASN A 723 14.92 36.88 3.34
N THR A 724 15.77 35.92 2.96
CA THR A 724 16.76 36.06 1.89
C THR A 724 16.88 34.76 1.08
N ILE A 725 17.52 34.81 -0.10
CA ILE A 725 17.89 33.61 -0.85
C ILE A 725 18.76 32.70 0.03
N ASN A 726 18.40 31.40 0.10
CA ASN A 726 19.15 30.42 0.88
C ASN A 726 20.43 30.00 0.13
N ASN A 727 21.58 30.21 0.78
CA ASN A 727 22.89 29.82 0.28
C ASN A 727 23.52 28.64 1.04
N ASN A 728 22.86 28.10 2.08
CA ASN A 728 23.38 26.96 2.82
C ASN A 728 23.05 25.66 2.05
N ASN A 729 24.09 24.96 1.64
CA ASN A 729 24.00 23.71 0.89
C ASN A 729 24.49 22.48 1.69
N VAL A 730 24.97 22.65 2.94
CA VAL A 730 25.39 21.54 3.79
C VAL A 730 24.40 21.36 4.94
N LEU A 731 23.69 20.23 4.92
CA LEU A 731 22.61 19.89 5.86
C LEU A 731 22.86 18.53 6.52
N ILE A 732 22.06 18.18 7.52
CA ILE A 732 22.15 16.92 8.27
C ILE A 732 21.03 15.99 7.79
N GLY A 733 21.38 14.76 7.45
CA GLY A 733 20.42 13.73 7.06
C GLY A 733 19.38 13.44 8.16
N GLY A 734 18.12 13.27 7.77
CA GLY A 734 17.00 13.05 8.67
C GLY A 734 16.52 14.31 9.44
N LYS A 735 17.22 15.45 9.33
CA LYS A 735 16.81 16.70 10.00
C LYS A 735 15.76 17.45 9.17
N VAL A 736 14.72 17.94 9.84
CA VAL A 736 13.67 18.79 9.23
C VAL A 736 14.05 20.27 9.33
N TYR A 737 13.98 20.97 8.20
CA TYR A 737 14.29 22.39 8.03
C TYR A 737 13.04 23.14 7.61
N ASN A 738 12.29 23.65 8.59
CA ASN A 738 11.04 24.38 8.33
C ASN A 738 11.25 25.79 7.76
N ASN A 739 12.47 26.32 7.87
CA ASN A 739 12.82 27.65 7.40
C ASN A 739 13.23 27.69 5.91
N ILE A 740 13.31 26.54 5.24
CA ILE A 740 13.66 26.45 3.83
C ILE A 740 12.37 26.33 3.01
N ALA A 741 12.14 27.34 2.17
CA ALA A 741 10.98 27.46 1.29
C ALA A 741 11.41 27.65 -0.17
N LEU A 742 10.45 27.59 -1.09
CA LEU A 742 10.64 27.93 -2.50
C LEU A 742 10.01 29.30 -2.77
N ALA A 743 10.77 30.25 -3.30
CA ALA A 743 10.29 31.58 -3.67
C ALA A 743 10.05 31.64 -5.18
N ALA A 744 8.89 32.15 -5.59
CA ALA A 744 8.62 32.50 -6.98
C ALA A 744 9.06 33.94 -7.24
N MET A 745 9.93 34.13 -8.24
CA MET A 745 10.68 35.37 -8.41
C MET A 745 10.21 36.17 -9.63
N LYS A 746 10.27 37.49 -9.48
CA LYS A 746 10.29 38.44 -10.60
C LYS A 746 11.60 38.31 -11.41
N PRO A 747 11.68 38.86 -12.62
CA PRO A 747 12.94 38.91 -13.38
C PRO A 747 14.10 39.48 -12.55
N LEU A 748 15.30 38.92 -12.77
CA LEU A 748 16.56 39.38 -12.16
C LEU A 748 16.55 39.42 -10.62
N ASP A 749 15.78 38.55 -9.97
CA ASP A 749 15.64 38.50 -8.50
C ASP A 749 15.19 39.83 -7.86
N SER A 750 14.53 40.71 -8.62
CA SER A 750 14.10 42.05 -8.18
C SER A 750 13.03 42.05 -7.08
N GLY A 751 12.43 40.90 -6.79
CA GLY A 751 11.44 40.71 -5.74
C GLY A 751 10.61 39.44 -5.93
N LEU A 752 9.66 39.22 -5.01
CA LEU A 752 8.74 38.09 -5.06
C LEU A 752 7.60 38.34 -6.06
N ALA A 753 7.27 37.33 -6.85
CA ALA A 753 6.16 37.34 -7.80
C ALA A 753 4.84 37.01 -7.08
N ASN A 754 4.39 37.92 -6.22
CA ASN A 754 3.13 37.81 -5.47
C ASN A 754 1.98 37.39 -6.39
N GLY A 755 0.95 36.74 -5.84
CA GLY A 755 -0.17 36.16 -6.59
C GLY A 755 0.07 34.73 -7.07
N TYR A 756 1.34 34.31 -7.19
CA TYR A 756 1.65 32.94 -7.56
C TYR A 756 1.21 31.97 -6.45
N THR A 757 0.17 31.19 -6.79
CA THR A 757 -0.39 30.14 -5.95
C THR A 757 -0.47 28.86 -6.76
N ASN A 758 0.19 27.80 -6.31
CA ASN A 758 0.20 26.52 -6.98
C ASN A 758 0.64 25.41 -6.01
N ASN A 759 0.28 24.18 -6.32
CA ASN A 759 0.85 22.98 -5.71
C ASN A 759 1.77 22.34 -6.76
N ILE A 760 3.04 22.10 -6.41
CA ILE A 760 3.98 21.36 -7.24
C ILE A 760 4.19 20.00 -6.58
N SER A 761 3.82 18.92 -7.27
CA SER A 761 3.87 17.56 -6.72
C SER A 761 5.04 16.75 -7.29
N GLY A 762 5.78 16.09 -6.41
CA GLY A 762 6.89 15.21 -6.80
C GLY A 762 6.44 13.92 -7.50
N SER A 763 5.14 13.60 -7.52
CA SER A 763 4.61 12.39 -8.18
C SER A 763 4.88 12.37 -9.69
N ASN A 764 5.01 13.53 -10.32
CA ASN A 764 5.29 13.67 -11.75
C ASN A 764 6.78 13.95 -12.04
N GLY A 765 7.65 13.93 -11.02
CA GLY A 765 9.07 14.26 -11.14
C GLY A 765 9.36 15.76 -11.26
N GLU A 766 8.35 16.60 -11.06
CA GLU A 766 8.39 18.07 -11.13
C GLU A 766 9.13 18.71 -9.95
N ILE A 767 9.13 18.07 -8.79
CA ILE A 767 10.03 18.41 -7.67
C ILE A 767 10.65 17.14 -7.09
N LYS A 768 11.97 17.15 -6.94
CA LYS A 768 12.72 16.02 -6.36
C LYS A 768 14.10 16.43 -5.89
N LEU A 769 14.59 15.72 -4.88
CA LEU A 769 16.01 15.63 -4.59
C LEU A 769 16.54 14.43 -5.38
N VAL A 770 17.34 14.70 -6.41
CA VAL A 770 17.96 13.67 -7.24
C VAL A 770 19.29 13.31 -6.59
N PRO A 771 19.45 12.10 -6.02
CA PRO A 771 20.75 11.67 -5.52
C PRO A 771 21.77 11.66 -6.67
N ALA A 772 23.01 12.06 -6.42
CA ALA A 772 24.08 11.91 -7.38
C ALA A 772 24.31 10.40 -7.62
N TYR A 773 23.76 9.88 -8.73
CA TYR A 773 23.82 8.47 -9.05
C TYR A 773 25.27 8.07 -9.37
N SER A 774 25.86 7.20 -8.56
CA SER A 774 27.03 6.41 -8.95
C SER A 774 26.54 5.00 -9.26
N ALA A 775 27.20 4.30 -10.19
CA ALA A 775 26.84 2.92 -10.57
C ALA A 775 26.88 1.92 -9.40
N THR A 776 27.44 2.33 -8.24
CA THR A 776 27.70 1.50 -7.07
C THR A 776 26.79 1.88 -5.88
N CYS A 777 26.15 3.05 -5.89
CA CYS A 777 25.25 3.49 -4.82
C CYS A 777 23.81 3.50 -5.30
N ASP A 778 22.96 2.62 -4.74
CA ASP A 778 21.54 2.54 -5.05
C ASP A 778 20.69 3.32 -4.04
N PRO A 779 20.26 4.55 -4.37
CA PRO A 779 19.40 5.35 -3.50
C PRO A 779 17.92 4.96 -3.58
N SER A 780 17.52 3.96 -4.39
CA SER A 780 16.12 3.57 -4.57
C SER A 780 15.45 3.16 -3.25
N ILE A 781 16.23 2.65 -2.30
CA ILE A 781 15.79 2.26 -0.95
C ILE A 781 15.14 3.41 -0.15
N ILE A 782 15.39 4.67 -0.52
CA ILE A 782 14.85 5.86 0.16
C ILE A 782 14.02 6.78 -0.74
N GLU A 783 13.81 6.43 -2.01
CA GLU A 783 13.06 7.29 -2.95
C GLU A 783 11.60 7.51 -2.49
N SER A 784 10.96 6.47 -1.95
CA SER A 784 9.59 6.57 -1.44
C SER A 784 9.46 7.53 -0.23
N GLU A 785 10.51 7.62 0.58
CA GLU A 785 10.57 8.48 1.78
C GLU A 785 11.00 9.92 1.46
N ASN A 786 11.45 10.20 0.23
CA ASN A 786 11.96 11.50 -0.21
C ASN A 786 11.10 12.17 -1.29
N LYS A 787 9.85 11.72 -1.46
CA LYS A 787 8.88 12.41 -2.31
C LYS A 787 8.61 13.80 -1.74
N LEU A 788 8.81 14.82 -2.57
CA LEU A 788 8.61 16.21 -2.19
C LEU A 788 7.32 16.77 -2.79
N SER A 789 6.80 17.81 -2.16
CA SER A 789 5.82 18.73 -2.75
C SER A 789 6.08 20.14 -2.28
N VAL A 790 5.49 21.12 -2.96
CA VAL A 790 5.51 22.52 -2.53
C VAL A 790 4.11 23.08 -2.61
N ASP A 791 3.68 23.75 -1.54
CA ASP A 791 2.41 24.47 -1.49
C ASP A 791 2.63 25.98 -1.41
N PHE A 792 2.22 26.69 -2.45
CA PHE A 792 2.08 28.14 -2.45
C PHE A 792 0.63 28.53 -2.17
N ASN A 793 0.31 28.71 -0.90
CA ASN A 793 -1.06 28.98 -0.43
C ASN A 793 -1.32 30.45 -0.06
N ASP A 794 -0.26 31.26 0.05
CA ASP A 794 -0.38 32.69 0.40
C ASP A 794 -0.14 33.57 -0.84
N PRO A 795 -1.20 34.13 -1.44
CA PRO A 795 -1.09 34.94 -2.65
C PRO A 795 -0.40 36.29 -2.40
N ASN A 796 -0.07 36.65 -1.16
CA ASN A 796 0.64 37.90 -0.83
C ASN A 796 2.15 37.70 -0.61
N LYS A 797 2.62 36.45 -0.56
CA LYS A 797 4.03 36.14 -0.26
C LYS A 797 4.76 35.42 -1.37
N ALA A 798 4.07 34.65 -2.22
CA ALA A 798 4.72 33.83 -3.26
C ALA A 798 5.89 32.97 -2.73
N LEU A 799 5.74 32.51 -1.49
CA LEU A 799 6.65 31.60 -0.80
C LEU A 799 5.91 30.27 -0.60
N GLY A 800 6.44 29.22 -1.22
CA GLY A 800 5.93 27.88 -1.17
C GLY A 800 6.60 27.08 -0.07
N LYS A 801 5.80 26.49 0.81
CA LYS A 801 6.33 25.60 1.85
C LYS A 801 6.65 24.25 1.23
N ILE A 802 7.90 23.82 1.35
CA ILE A 802 8.35 22.52 0.83
C ILE A 802 8.04 21.45 1.87
N PHE A 803 7.41 20.36 1.42
CA PHE A 803 7.10 19.20 2.23
C PHE A 803 7.80 17.96 1.72
N ARG A 804 8.33 17.15 2.63
CA ARG A 804 8.69 15.75 2.37
C ARG A 804 7.60 14.85 2.90
N HIS A 805 7.09 13.97 2.06
CA HIS A 805 6.04 13.04 2.43
C HIS A 805 6.65 11.81 3.10
N THR A 806 6.20 11.54 4.33
CA THR A 806 6.57 10.34 5.09
C THR A 806 5.33 9.48 5.37
N SER A 807 5.52 8.23 5.79
CA SER A 807 4.44 7.36 6.26
C SER A 807 3.64 7.94 7.44
N SER A 808 4.23 8.86 8.20
CA SER A 808 3.60 9.54 9.34
C SER A 808 3.00 10.91 8.97
N GLY A 809 2.99 11.27 7.69
CA GLY A 809 2.51 12.56 7.18
C GLY A 809 3.62 13.46 6.62
N PRO A 810 3.26 14.63 6.06
CA PRO A 810 4.22 15.58 5.50
C PRO A 810 5.02 16.30 6.58
N VAL A 811 6.34 16.37 6.41
CA VAL A 811 7.27 17.16 7.23
C VAL A 811 7.89 18.27 6.39
N GLY A 812 8.55 19.27 7.00
CA GLY A 812 9.26 20.32 6.24
C GLY A 812 10.43 19.80 5.41
N PHE A 813 11.12 20.70 4.69
CA PHE A 813 12.26 20.35 3.83
C PHE A 813 13.28 19.49 4.57
N SER A 814 13.57 18.32 4.02
CA SER A 814 14.48 17.34 4.61
C SER A 814 14.87 16.30 3.56
N TYR A 815 15.91 15.55 3.86
CA TYR A 815 16.28 14.33 3.15
C TYR A 815 16.35 13.21 4.18
N SER A 816 15.77 12.05 3.88
CA SER A 816 15.61 10.97 4.87
C SER A 816 16.93 10.33 5.29
N ASP A 817 17.98 10.46 4.47
CA ASP A 817 19.29 9.85 4.69
C ASP A 817 20.42 10.88 4.42
N ILE A 818 21.61 10.40 4.07
CA ILE A 818 22.78 11.22 3.72
C ILE A 818 23.09 11.16 2.22
N GLY A 819 23.88 12.12 1.74
CA GLY A 819 24.45 12.08 0.41
C GLY A 819 24.41 13.41 -0.34
N ASP A 820 25.06 13.41 -1.50
CA ASP A 820 25.02 14.49 -2.47
C ASP A 820 23.73 14.39 -3.28
N THR A 821 22.96 15.47 -3.31
CA THR A 821 21.66 15.52 -3.97
C THR A 821 21.52 16.80 -4.77
N TYR A 822 20.97 16.69 -5.98
CA TYR A 822 20.60 17.82 -6.81
C TYR A 822 19.12 18.15 -6.60
N PHE A 823 18.82 19.36 -6.13
CA PHE A 823 17.43 19.79 -5.97
C PHE A 823 16.86 20.31 -7.30
N TYR A 824 15.85 19.61 -7.81
CA TYR A 824 15.17 19.94 -9.05
C TYR A 824 13.75 20.42 -8.76
N VAL A 825 13.36 21.54 -9.38
CA VAL A 825 11.96 22.00 -9.42
C VAL A 825 11.62 22.52 -10.81
N LEU A 826 10.49 22.08 -11.34
CA LEU A 826 9.87 22.51 -12.58
C LEU A 826 8.36 22.57 -12.37
N ASP A 827 7.76 23.72 -12.63
CA ASP A 827 6.31 23.87 -12.74
C ASP A 827 5.95 24.07 -14.20
N LYS A 828 5.16 23.16 -14.77
CA LYS A 828 4.63 23.25 -16.14
C LYS A 828 3.11 23.46 -16.16
N ASP A 829 2.46 23.45 -15.00
CA ASP A 829 1.00 23.42 -14.87
C ASP A 829 0.42 24.81 -14.60
N TYR A 830 1.22 25.74 -14.07
CA TYR A 830 0.74 27.11 -13.78
C TYR A 830 0.17 27.83 -15.01
N THR A 831 0.72 27.56 -16.20
CA THR A 831 0.26 28.13 -17.47
C THR A 831 -0.51 27.11 -18.32
N ILE A 832 -1.22 26.16 -17.69
CA ILE A 832 -1.99 25.15 -18.42
C ILE A 832 -3.07 25.77 -19.32
N THR A 833 -3.63 26.91 -18.92
CA THR A 833 -4.58 27.71 -19.72
C THR A 833 -4.01 28.11 -21.08
N ASP A 834 -2.69 28.27 -21.17
CA ASP A 834 -1.99 28.68 -22.39
C ASP A 834 -1.49 27.49 -23.24
N GLN A 835 -1.77 26.25 -22.80
CA GLN A 835 -1.34 25.00 -23.41
C GLN A 835 -2.51 24.26 -24.05
N HIS A 836 -2.98 24.81 -25.16
CA HIS A 836 -4.16 24.37 -25.89
C HIS A 836 -4.02 22.99 -26.56
N THR A 837 -5.18 22.39 -26.86
CA THR A 837 -5.29 21.18 -27.70
C THR A 837 -4.99 21.52 -29.17
N PRO A 838 -4.60 20.54 -30.02
CA PRO A 838 -4.05 20.79 -31.36
C PRO A 838 -4.89 21.66 -32.33
N SER A 839 -6.20 21.81 -32.09
CA SER A 839 -7.09 22.67 -32.85
C SER A 839 -6.85 24.17 -32.65
N ARG A 840 -6.12 24.56 -31.60
CA ARG A 840 -5.73 25.95 -31.28
C ARG A 840 -4.23 26.00 -30.98
N ALA A 841 -3.55 27.04 -31.45
CA ALA A 841 -2.12 27.19 -31.21
C ALA A 841 -1.83 27.57 -29.74
N ASP A 842 -0.75 27.01 -29.17
CA ASP A 842 -0.31 27.28 -27.79
C ASP A 842 0.21 28.70 -27.60
N ASP A 843 -0.18 29.35 -26.51
CA ASP A 843 0.15 30.74 -26.19
C ASP A 843 1.50 30.92 -25.48
N CYS A 844 2.11 29.78 -25.11
CA CYS A 844 3.50 29.65 -24.70
C CYS A 844 4.19 28.49 -25.43
N VAL A 845 5.52 28.40 -25.30
CA VAL A 845 6.31 27.29 -25.84
C VAL A 845 6.28 26.12 -24.83
N LYS A 846 5.53 25.06 -25.15
CA LYS A 846 5.45 23.83 -24.35
C LYS A 846 6.84 23.26 -24.04
N ASN A 847 7.02 22.80 -22.81
CA ASN A 847 8.27 22.22 -22.29
C ASN A 847 9.50 23.16 -22.35
N SER A 848 9.32 24.45 -22.63
CA SER A 848 10.40 25.43 -22.58
C SER A 848 10.36 26.20 -21.26
N ILE A 849 11.56 26.49 -20.77
CA ILE A 849 11.86 27.29 -19.58
C ILE A 849 12.37 28.70 -19.94
N SER A 850 12.44 29.03 -21.25
CA SER A 850 12.99 30.30 -21.70
C SER A 850 12.06 31.45 -21.30
N ASN A 851 12.63 32.50 -20.74
CA ASN A 851 11.94 33.77 -20.50
C ASN A 851 12.14 34.76 -21.66
N ASP A 852 12.97 34.41 -22.65
CA ASP A 852 13.32 35.24 -23.79
C ASP A 852 12.41 34.90 -25.00
N PRO A 853 11.54 35.83 -25.44
CA PRO A 853 10.65 35.61 -26.58
C PRO A 853 11.38 35.47 -27.93
N SER A 854 12.65 35.88 -28.03
CA SER A 854 13.45 35.67 -29.24
C SER A 854 13.85 34.21 -29.46
N GLN A 855 13.75 33.38 -28.41
CA GLN A 855 14.00 31.94 -28.45
C GLN A 855 12.77 31.13 -28.91
N ASP A 856 11.67 31.78 -29.26
CA ASP A 856 10.52 31.12 -29.89
C ASP A 856 10.85 30.70 -31.32
N THR A 857 10.97 29.39 -31.55
CA THR A 857 11.26 28.83 -32.87
C THR A 857 10.18 29.15 -33.91
N ALA A 858 8.95 29.42 -33.49
CA ALA A 858 7.87 29.83 -34.39
C ALA A 858 7.88 31.33 -34.72
N GLN A 859 8.76 32.11 -34.08
CA GLN A 859 8.90 33.56 -34.25
C GLN A 859 7.59 34.32 -33.96
N GLU A 860 6.80 33.83 -33.00
CA GLU A 860 5.53 34.45 -32.59
C GLU A 860 5.68 35.35 -31.35
N GLY A 861 6.86 35.35 -30.73
CA GLY A 861 7.16 36.13 -29.52
C GLY A 861 6.68 35.46 -28.23
N ARG A 862 6.54 34.13 -28.23
CA ARG A 862 6.13 33.35 -27.05
C ARG A 862 7.29 33.12 -26.09
N ILE A 863 6.99 33.08 -24.80
CA ILE A 863 7.92 32.60 -23.77
C ILE A 863 7.61 31.13 -23.45
N GLY A 864 8.50 30.47 -22.73
CA GLY A 864 8.29 29.10 -22.26
C GLY A 864 7.11 28.99 -21.29
N CYS A 865 6.40 27.86 -21.33
CA CYS A 865 5.32 27.56 -20.38
C CYS A 865 5.84 27.24 -18.97
N SER A 866 7.04 26.69 -18.86
CA SER A 866 7.54 26.13 -17.61
C SER A 866 8.35 27.13 -16.78
N ILE A 867 8.17 27.10 -15.46
CA ILE A 867 8.95 27.84 -14.48
C ILE A 867 9.90 26.86 -13.82
N LYS A 868 11.21 27.16 -13.81
CA LYS A 868 12.21 26.29 -13.17
C LYS A 868 12.88 26.95 -11.99
N LEU A 869 13.46 26.14 -11.11
CA LEU A 869 14.50 26.59 -10.19
C LEU A 869 15.72 27.07 -10.98
N GLU A 870 16.20 28.26 -10.66
CA GLU A 870 17.46 28.77 -11.18
C GLU A 870 18.57 28.75 -10.12
N GLY A 871 19.80 28.54 -10.59
CA GLY A 871 20.96 28.29 -9.75
C GLY A 871 21.00 26.81 -9.35
N ASN A 872 21.93 26.04 -9.92
CA ASN A 872 22.13 24.65 -9.50
C ASN A 872 22.49 24.64 -8.00
N ARG A 873 21.73 23.90 -7.19
CA ARG A 873 21.98 23.73 -5.76
C ARG A 873 22.16 22.25 -5.46
N ASP A 874 23.42 21.84 -5.48
CA ASP A 874 23.84 20.56 -4.93
C ASP A 874 23.80 20.68 -3.41
N TYR A 875 22.96 19.87 -2.76
CA TYR A 875 22.90 19.72 -1.32
C TYR A 875 23.73 18.51 -0.88
N LEU A 876 24.60 18.74 0.10
CA LEU A 876 25.30 17.69 0.83
C LEU A 876 24.58 17.44 2.16
N PHE A 877 23.92 16.29 2.28
CA PHE A 877 23.37 15.80 3.54
C PHE A 877 24.41 14.92 4.23
N ARG A 878 24.96 15.35 5.37
CA ARG A 878 25.94 14.59 6.15
C ARG A 878 25.30 13.89 7.36
N PRO A 879 25.94 12.84 7.91
CA PRO A 879 25.55 12.31 9.22
C PRO A 879 25.59 13.40 10.29
N LYS A 880 24.74 13.27 11.32
CA LYS A 880 24.80 14.10 12.54
C LYS A 880 26.14 13.90 13.24
N ASP A 881 26.52 12.63 13.42
CA ASP A 881 27.79 12.19 13.97
C ASP A 881 28.11 10.75 13.55
N ILE A 882 29.36 10.34 13.77
CA ILE A 882 29.81 8.94 13.73
C ILE A 882 30.12 8.52 15.17
N GLN A 883 29.48 7.44 15.62
CA GLN A 883 29.53 6.98 16.99
C GLN A 883 30.21 5.61 17.11
N ILE A 884 31.20 5.49 17.99
CA ILE A 884 31.66 4.20 18.50
C ILE A 884 30.85 3.84 19.74
N SER A 885 30.24 2.66 19.79
CA SER A 885 29.39 2.21 20.90
C SER A 885 29.42 0.69 21.09
N LYS A 886 28.64 0.21 22.08
CA LYS A 886 28.43 -1.21 22.39
C LYS A 886 29.74 -2.00 22.57
N LEU A 887 30.75 -1.36 23.15
CA LEU A 887 32.02 -2.01 23.43
C LEU A 887 31.82 -3.20 24.39
N LYS A 888 32.30 -4.36 23.99
CA LYS A 888 32.22 -5.61 24.73
C LYS A 888 33.57 -6.32 24.75
N ILE A 889 33.88 -6.93 25.88
CA ILE A 889 34.99 -7.86 26.03
C ILE A 889 34.47 -9.29 25.86
N THR A 890 35.04 -10.01 24.91
CA THR A 890 34.80 -11.44 24.69
C THR A 890 36.07 -12.22 25.04
N LYS A 891 35.96 -13.20 25.93
CA LYS A 891 37.08 -14.03 26.37
C LYS A 891 37.28 -15.20 25.41
N ASP A 892 38.53 -15.53 25.11
CA ASP A 892 38.88 -16.69 24.28
C ASP A 892 38.77 -18.02 25.06
N SER A 893 39.03 -17.97 26.37
CA SER A 893 38.80 -19.08 27.29
C SER A 893 38.43 -18.56 28.69
N ASP A 894 38.14 -19.46 29.64
CA ASP A 894 37.84 -19.08 31.03
C ASP A 894 38.98 -18.30 31.70
N ILE A 895 40.21 -18.46 31.21
CA ILE A 895 41.43 -17.87 31.78
C ILE A 895 42.35 -17.36 30.67
N THR A 896 42.73 -16.08 30.73
CA THR A 896 43.67 -15.48 29.80
C THR A 896 45.01 -15.22 30.51
N TYR A 897 46.09 -15.85 30.05
CA TYR A 897 47.42 -15.56 30.59
C TYR A 897 48.02 -14.29 29.95
N LEU A 898 48.87 -13.61 30.70
CA LEU A 898 49.69 -12.50 30.19
C LEU A 898 50.65 -13.01 29.13
N ASP A 899 50.68 -12.32 28.00
CA ASP A 899 51.41 -12.75 26.80
C ASP A 899 51.80 -11.54 25.94
N ASN A 900 53.09 -11.48 25.60
CA ASN A 900 53.67 -10.42 24.77
C ASN A 900 53.48 -10.69 23.27
N GLU A 901 53.22 -11.94 22.88
CA GLU A 901 53.19 -12.39 21.47
C GLU A 901 51.77 -12.46 20.88
N GLY A 902 50.73 -12.37 21.72
CA GLY A 902 49.33 -12.35 21.27
C GLY A 902 48.75 -13.73 20.91
N ILE A 903 49.33 -14.81 21.43
CA ILE A 903 48.78 -16.17 21.43
C ILE A 903 47.61 -16.23 22.41
N GLN A 904 47.83 -15.76 23.65
CA GLN A 904 46.77 -15.56 24.65
C GLN A 904 46.18 -14.16 24.46
N LYS A 905 44.86 -14.04 24.45
CA LYS A 905 44.20 -12.76 24.20
C LYS A 905 42.76 -12.71 24.69
N ALA A 906 42.27 -11.48 24.89
CA ALA A 906 40.86 -11.17 24.93
C ALA A 906 40.48 -10.34 23.70
N LYS A 907 39.22 -10.38 23.28
CA LYS A 907 38.69 -9.61 22.14
C LYS A 907 37.87 -8.43 22.62
N LEU A 908 38.10 -7.26 22.02
CA LEU A 908 37.21 -6.11 22.06
C LEU A 908 36.33 -6.14 20.82
N ASP A 909 35.02 -6.12 21.02
CA ASP A 909 34.00 -5.98 19.99
C ASP A 909 33.29 -4.64 20.16
N PHE A 910 33.11 -3.85 19.11
CA PHE A 910 32.35 -2.60 19.15
C PHE A 910 31.66 -2.31 17.81
N GLU A 911 30.69 -1.40 17.85
CA GLU A 911 29.99 -0.92 16.67
C GLU A 911 30.39 0.52 16.34
N VAL A 912 30.57 0.81 15.06
CA VAL A 912 30.74 2.15 14.51
C VAL A 912 29.49 2.49 13.73
N THR A 913 28.76 3.53 14.13
CA THR A 913 27.48 3.90 13.50
C THR A 913 27.53 5.33 12.98
N ALA A 914 27.28 5.51 11.68
CA ALA A 914 26.98 6.84 11.13
C ALA A 914 25.50 7.14 11.38
N ARG A 915 25.20 8.21 12.13
CA ARG A 915 23.85 8.46 12.64
C ARG A 915 23.19 9.66 11.98
N LEU A 916 21.91 9.53 11.71
CA LEU A 916 21.01 10.59 11.26
C LEU A 916 20.62 11.50 12.42
N PHE A 917 19.85 12.54 12.14
CA PHE A 917 19.40 13.50 13.16
C PHE A 917 18.64 12.84 14.32
N ASN A 918 17.80 11.85 14.00
CA ASN A 918 16.99 11.06 14.93
C ASN A 918 17.76 9.91 15.62
N ASP A 919 19.10 9.88 15.47
CA ASP A 919 19.99 8.86 16.00
C ASP A 919 19.91 7.46 15.34
N ASP A 920 19.07 7.30 14.31
CA ASP A 920 19.04 6.07 13.48
C ASP A 920 20.29 5.96 12.58
N PRO A 921 20.71 4.74 12.20
CA PRO A 921 21.79 4.56 11.24
C PRO A 921 21.46 5.14 9.84
N ALA A 922 22.43 5.84 9.24
CA ALA A 922 22.34 6.35 7.89
C ALA A 922 22.53 5.21 6.87
N LYS A 923 21.45 4.81 6.19
CA LYS A 923 21.44 3.60 5.35
C LYS A 923 22.38 3.73 4.16
N LEU A 924 22.61 4.95 3.66
CA LEU A 924 23.52 5.21 2.54
C LEU A 924 25.00 5.33 2.96
N TYR A 925 25.32 5.21 4.25
CA TYR A 925 26.71 5.12 4.70
C TYR A 925 27.24 3.67 4.57
N ASN A 926 27.44 3.20 3.33
CA ASN A 926 27.96 1.86 2.98
C ASN A 926 29.17 1.96 2.03
N GLU A 927 29.90 0.85 1.84
CA GLU A 927 31.18 0.74 1.10
C GLU A 927 31.24 1.48 -0.24
N ASP A 928 30.18 1.29 -1.01
CA ASP A 928 30.02 1.71 -2.41
C ASP A 928 29.24 3.03 -2.56
N CYS A 929 28.90 3.64 -1.42
CA CYS A 929 28.21 4.91 -1.28
C CYS A 929 29.10 5.91 -0.53
N TYR A 930 28.66 6.38 0.64
CA TYR A 930 29.29 7.47 1.39
C TYR A 930 30.19 7.03 2.54
N ALA A 931 30.37 5.72 2.78
CA ALA A 931 31.22 5.24 3.87
C ALA A 931 32.70 5.58 3.66
N LYS A 932 33.39 5.91 4.76
CA LYS A 932 34.83 6.18 4.80
C LYS A 932 35.49 5.30 5.85
N ASN A 933 36.81 5.12 5.72
CA ASN A 933 37.59 4.43 6.75
C ASN A 933 37.58 5.27 8.02
N MET A 934 37.21 4.68 9.16
CA MET A 934 37.13 5.35 10.44
C MET A 934 38.38 5.04 11.26
N ASN A 935 39.29 6.01 11.42
CA ASN A 935 40.51 5.89 12.22
C ASN A 935 40.25 6.27 13.68
N PHE A 936 40.90 5.60 14.63
CA PHE A 936 40.81 5.89 16.06
C PHE A 936 41.98 5.27 16.83
N ASP A 937 42.24 5.81 18.02
CA ASP A 937 43.16 5.26 19.01
C ASP A 937 42.36 4.59 20.14
N ILE A 938 42.75 3.38 20.52
CA ILE A 938 42.21 2.69 21.70
C ILE A 938 43.15 2.89 22.88
N LYS A 939 42.62 3.32 24.02
CA LYS A 939 43.39 3.45 25.27
C LYS A 939 42.54 3.15 26.50
N LEU A 940 43.18 2.98 27.64
CA LEU A 940 42.52 2.94 28.93
C LEU A 940 42.33 4.37 29.45
N ASP A 941 41.15 4.68 30.00
CA ASP A 941 40.88 5.93 30.72
C ASP A 941 40.74 5.73 32.24
N ARG A 942 40.84 4.49 32.71
CA ARG A 942 40.82 4.09 34.13
C ARG A 942 41.86 3.01 34.40
N VAL A 943 42.35 2.96 35.64
CA VAL A 943 43.26 1.89 36.09
C VAL A 943 42.44 0.60 36.24
N PRO A 944 42.83 -0.51 35.59
CA PRO A 944 42.12 -1.77 35.75
C PRO A 944 42.11 -2.24 37.20
N LEU A 945 41.05 -2.94 37.59
CA LEU A 945 40.86 -3.38 38.98
C LEU A 945 41.96 -4.36 39.40
N ASN A 946 42.67 -4.03 40.49
CA ASN A 946 43.81 -4.78 41.05
C ASN A 946 45.07 -4.84 40.16
N PHE A 947 45.21 -3.92 39.20
CA PHE A 947 46.40 -3.87 38.33
C PHE A 947 47.67 -3.46 39.09
N THR A 948 48.78 -4.15 38.82
CA THR A 948 50.14 -3.84 39.28
C THR A 948 51.08 -3.75 38.08
N ASP A 949 52.02 -2.81 38.08
CA ASP A 949 52.97 -2.64 36.99
C ASP A 949 54.05 -3.74 36.97
N ASN A 950 54.85 -3.79 35.90
CA ASN A 950 55.93 -4.77 35.70
C ASN A 950 57.08 -4.64 36.72
N ASP A 951 57.04 -3.66 37.62
CA ASP A 951 58.02 -3.48 38.69
C ASP A 951 57.44 -3.88 40.06
N GLY A 952 56.19 -4.36 40.10
CA GLY A 952 55.52 -4.81 41.32
C GLY A 952 54.86 -3.69 42.14
N ASN A 953 54.80 -2.47 41.61
CA ASN A 953 54.16 -1.34 42.29
C ASN A 953 52.64 -1.32 42.03
N ALA A 954 51.93 -0.54 42.85
CA ALA A 954 50.53 -0.24 42.59
C ALA A 954 50.37 0.41 41.21
N GLY A 955 49.49 -0.15 40.38
CA GLY A 955 49.35 0.27 38.99
C GLY A 955 48.82 1.71 38.84
N THR A 956 49.35 2.42 37.84
CA THR A 956 48.87 3.75 37.43
C THR A 956 48.28 3.70 36.03
N LEU A 957 47.46 4.70 35.65
CA LEU A 957 46.85 4.74 34.32
C LEU A 957 47.90 4.88 33.21
N ALA A 958 48.99 5.61 33.49
CA ALA A 958 50.11 5.75 32.56
C ALA A 958 50.79 4.40 32.33
N LYS A 959 51.09 3.65 33.41
CA LYS A 959 51.69 2.32 33.31
C LYS A 959 50.78 1.30 32.66
N ALA A 960 49.48 1.32 32.96
CA ALA A 960 48.51 0.44 32.31
C ALA A 960 48.41 0.67 30.80
N ASN A 961 48.49 1.93 30.35
CA ASN A 961 48.52 2.28 28.92
C ASN A 961 49.87 1.99 28.24
N GLU A 962 50.98 2.01 28.99
CA GLU A 962 52.31 1.61 28.49
C GLU A 962 52.37 0.10 28.24
N GLU A 963 51.77 -0.69 29.14
CA GLU A 963 51.86 -2.15 29.14
C GLU A 963 50.73 -2.85 28.36
N ILE A 964 49.62 -2.18 28.04
CA ILE A 964 48.56 -2.80 27.22
C ILE A 964 49.03 -3.00 25.77
N LEU A 965 48.81 -4.20 25.25
CA LEU A 965 49.19 -4.61 23.91
C LEU A 965 47.94 -4.86 23.08
N PHE A 966 47.87 -4.25 21.89
CA PHE A 966 46.80 -4.47 20.93
C PHE A 966 47.31 -5.19 19.68
N PHE A 967 46.56 -6.21 19.26
CA PHE A 967 46.87 -7.08 18.14
C PHE A 967 45.73 -7.03 17.12
N GLU A 968 46.09 -6.93 15.84
CA GLU A 968 45.13 -7.05 14.75
C GLU A 968 44.56 -8.48 14.69
N ILE A 969 43.29 -8.60 14.35
CA ILE A 969 42.63 -9.89 14.11
C ILE A 969 42.76 -10.23 12.62
N PRO A 970 43.49 -11.31 12.24
CA PRO A 970 43.62 -11.71 10.84
C PRO A 970 42.24 -11.93 10.20
N GLY A 971 41.98 -11.23 9.09
CA GLY A 971 40.71 -11.33 8.35
C GLY A 971 39.55 -10.47 8.91
N SER A 972 39.72 -9.76 10.04
CA SER A 972 38.73 -8.76 10.48
C SER A 972 38.78 -7.50 9.61
N ASN A 973 37.72 -6.72 9.52
CA ASN A 973 37.72 -5.44 8.80
C ASN A 973 38.32 -4.28 9.61
N THR A 974 38.83 -4.57 10.81
CA THR A 974 39.62 -3.62 11.61
C THR A 974 41.10 -3.88 11.38
N ARG A 975 41.81 -2.84 10.92
CA ARG A 975 43.23 -2.91 10.57
C ARG A 975 44.04 -2.03 11.49
N LYS A 976 45.26 -2.46 11.80
CA LYS A 976 46.23 -1.61 12.47
C LYS A 976 46.75 -0.56 11.49
N ALA A 977 46.84 0.70 11.92
CA ALA A 977 47.38 1.75 11.06
C ALA A 977 48.90 1.53 10.85
N ILE A 978 49.34 1.65 9.59
CA ILE A 978 50.75 1.49 9.17
C ILE A 978 51.44 2.83 8.90
N ASP A 979 50.74 3.95 9.14
CA ASP A 979 51.29 5.28 8.96
C ASP A 979 52.47 5.52 9.93
N PRO A 980 53.59 6.13 9.51
CA PRO A 980 54.71 6.46 10.40
C PRO A 980 54.33 7.30 11.63
N SER A 981 53.23 8.04 11.58
CA SER A 981 52.68 8.85 12.68
C SER A 981 51.71 8.10 13.60
N ALA A 982 51.30 6.88 13.24
CA ALA A 982 50.38 6.07 14.02
C ALA A 982 51.03 5.53 15.31
N THR A 983 50.28 5.55 16.40
CA THR A 983 50.72 4.92 17.66
C THR A 983 50.54 3.40 17.60
N LYS A 984 51.12 2.67 18.57
CA LYS A 984 50.92 1.21 18.71
C LYS A 984 49.43 0.81 18.87
N SER A 985 48.58 1.77 19.20
CA SER A 985 47.16 1.67 19.54
C SER A 985 46.21 2.29 18.49
N THR A 986 46.74 2.72 17.34
CA THR A 986 45.96 3.32 16.26
C THR A 986 45.43 2.25 15.29
N PHE A 987 44.12 2.24 15.10
CA PHE A 987 43.40 1.32 14.21
C PHE A 987 42.45 2.08 13.30
N TYR A 988 41.99 1.41 12.24
CA TYR A 988 40.85 1.88 11.47
C TYR A 988 39.88 0.74 11.15
N VAL A 989 38.61 1.09 11.09
CA VAL A 989 37.55 0.22 10.56
C VAL A 989 37.38 0.55 9.08
N GLU A 990 37.59 -0.45 8.22
CA GLU A 990 37.49 -0.33 6.77
C GLU A 990 36.07 0.05 6.33
N LYS A 991 35.93 0.88 5.29
CA LYS A 991 34.62 1.30 4.77
C LYS A 991 33.73 0.12 4.31
N ASN A 992 34.33 -1.02 3.99
CA ASN A 992 33.65 -2.23 3.52
C ASN A 992 32.81 -2.93 4.60
N THR A 993 33.05 -2.66 5.89
CA THR A 993 32.25 -3.29 6.95
C THR A 993 30.91 -2.62 7.15
N PHE A 994 30.69 -1.43 6.60
CA PHE A 994 29.49 -0.67 6.85
C PHE A 994 28.33 -1.21 6.01
N VAL A 995 27.31 -1.70 6.72
CA VAL A 995 26.05 -2.16 6.15
C VAL A 995 24.91 -1.40 6.83
N ASN A 996 24.14 -0.66 6.04
CA ASN A 996 23.12 0.29 6.47
C ASN A 996 23.63 1.25 7.57
N GLY A 997 24.84 1.79 7.38
CA GLY A 997 25.44 2.75 8.32
C GLY A 997 26.01 2.18 9.61
N VAL A 998 26.05 0.84 9.77
CA VAL A 998 26.66 0.17 10.91
C VAL A 998 27.87 -0.65 10.45
N GLY A 999 29.04 -0.30 10.95
CA GLY A 999 30.28 -1.07 10.84
C GLY A 999 30.62 -1.79 12.15
N LYS A 1000 31.37 -2.89 12.05
CA LYS A 1000 31.85 -3.64 13.22
C LYS A 1000 33.36 -3.50 13.36
N GLY A 1001 33.79 -3.18 14.58
CA GLY A 1001 35.18 -3.11 14.96
C GLY A 1001 35.56 -4.23 15.91
N GLU A 1002 36.72 -4.87 15.67
CA GLU A 1002 37.22 -5.94 16.52
C GLU A 1002 38.75 -5.86 16.68
N VAL A 1003 39.25 -5.92 17.92
CA VAL A 1003 40.69 -5.87 18.22
C VAL A 1003 41.03 -6.86 19.33
N TYR A 1004 42.12 -7.60 19.20
CA TYR A 1004 42.64 -8.41 20.30
C TYR A 1004 43.52 -7.58 21.23
N PHE A 1005 43.49 -7.87 22.53
CA PHE A 1005 44.38 -7.22 23.48
C PHE A 1005 44.89 -8.19 24.56
N ASN A 1006 46.05 -7.85 25.11
CA ASN A 1006 46.67 -8.45 26.29
C ASN A 1006 47.53 -7.38 26.99
N PHE A 1007 48.34 -7.77 27.97
CA PHE A 1007 49.27 -6.91 28.69
C PHE A 1007 50.67 -7.50 28.70
N GLU A 1008 51.65 -6.61 28.62
CA GLU A 1008 53.06 -6.94 28.65
C GLU A 1008 53.45 -7.56 30.01
N ARG A 1009 54.22 -8.64 29.95
CA ARG A 1009 54.84 -9.32 31.07
C ARG A 1009 56.36 -9.24 31.00
N LYS A 1010 56.99 -9.15 32.18
CA LYS A 1010 58.41 -9.49 32.40
C LYS A 1010 58.51 -10.90 32.98
N VAL A 1011 59.25 -11.78 32.32
CA VAL A 1011 59.41 -13.20 32.71
C VAL A 1011 60.04 -13.42 34.09
N ASN A 1012 60.77 -12.43 34.61
CA ASN A 1012 61.38 -12.47 35.95
C ASN A 1012 60.60 -11.75 37.04
N HIS A 1013 59.46 -11.11 36.70
CA HIS A 1013 58.60 -10.43 37.66
C HIS A 1013 57.16 -10.90 37.50
N ALA A 1014 56.76 -11.82 38.38
CA ALA A 1014 55.40 -12.32 38.41
C ALA A 1014 54.42 -11.23 38.91
N LYS A 1015 53.23 -11.18 38.31
CA LYS A 1015 52.18 -10.21 38.64
C LYS A 1015 50.93 -10.87 39.19
N ASN A 1016 50.30 -10.19 40.14
CA ASN A 1016 49.00 -10.60 40.64
C ASN A 1016 47.92 -10.51 39.54
N PRO A 1017 46.90 -11.37 39.61
CA PRO A 1017 45.82 -11.35 38.64
C PRO A 1017 44.94 -10.11 38.82
N PHE A 1018 44.50 -9.54 37.71
CA PHE A 1018 43.69 -8.32 37.69
C PHE A 1018 42.51 -8.46 36.74
N THR A 1019 41.58 -7.51 36.79
CA THR A 1019 40.36 -7.51 35.98
C THR A 1019 40.26 -6.25 35.15
N ILE A 1020 40.02 -6.43 33.86
CA ILE A 1020 39.68 -5.36 32.93
C ILE A 1020 38.16 -5.36 32.72
N SER A 1021 37.55 -4.19 32.71
CA SER A 1021 36.15 -3.96 32.33
C SER A 1021 36.08 -3.28 30.95
N SER A 1022 35.03 -3.55 30.19
CA SER A 1022 34.73 -2.80 28.97
C SER A 1022 34.56 -1.30 29.25
N ASN A 1023 34.23 -0.91 30.49
CA ASN A 1023 34.17 0.48 30.91
C ASN A 1023 35.52 1.14 31.19
N ASP A 1024 36.63 0.41 31.18
CA ASP A 1024 37.98 0.96 31.39
C ASP A 1024 38.58 1.57 30.11
N PHE A 1025 37.97 1.29 28.96
CA PHE A 1025 38.44 1.74 27.65
C PHE A 1025 37.84 3.08 27.24
N SER A 1026 38.58 3.78 26.38
CA SER A 1026 38.17 4.99 25.68
C SER A 1026 38.76 5.03 24.27
N PHE A 1027 38.12 5.81 23.40
CA PHE A 1027 38.55 6.05 22.03
C PHE A 1027 38.92 7.52 21.85
N SER A 1028 40.05 7.79 21.21
CA SER A 1028 40.51 9.14 20.83
C SER A 1028 41.00 9.18 19.38
N GLY A 1029 41.46 10.34 18.89
CA GLY A 1029 42.01 10.46 17.54
C GLY A 1029 41.02 10.12 16.41
N MET A 1030 39.71 10.18 16.69
CA MET A 1030 38.68 9.73 15.76
C MET A 1030 38.62 10.62 14.50
N SER A 1031 38.96 10.06 13.33
CA SER A 1031 38.87 10.75 12.04
C SER A 1031 38.47 9.83 10.88
N ASP A 1032 37.58 10.34 10.02
CA ASP A 1032 37.13 9.70 8.78
C ASP A 1032 37.44 10.56 7.54
N SER A 1033 38.39 11.51 7.68
CA SER A 1033 38.74 12.55 6.71
C SER A 1033 37.61 13.54 6.33
N THR A 1034 36.55 13.63 7.14
CA THR A 1034 35.47 14.64 6.99
C THR A 1034 35.27 15.49 8.25
N ASP A 1035 34.56 16.63 8.13
CA ASP A 1035 34.18 17.49 9.27
C ASP A 1035 32.97 16.96 10.07
N THR A 1036 32.63 15.68 9.94
CA THR A 1036 31.54 15.04 10.71
C THR A 1036 31.92 15.00 12.20
N VAL A 1037 30.95 15.13 13.11
CA VAL A 1037 31.22 15.00 14.55
C VAL A 1037 31.51 13.53 14.90
N LYS A 1038 32.46 13.26 15.80
CA LYS A 1038 32.77 11.89 16.26
C LYS A 1038 32.58 11.77 17.77
N LYS A 1039 32.04 10.64 18.22
CA LYS A 1039 31.82 10.38 19.65
C LYS A 1039 32.01 8.91 20.02
N TYR A 1040 32.37 8.68 21.27
CA TYR A 1040 32.40 7.37 21.90
C TYR A 1040 31.36 7.31 23.02
N GLU A 1041 30.55 6.25 23.04
CA GLU A 1041 29.59 5.96 24.12
C GLU A 1041 30.03 4.73 24.89
N LYS A 1042 30.19 4.89 26.22
CA LYS A 1042 30.54 3.79 27.11
C LYS A 1042 29.42 2.75 27.16
N PRO A 1043 29.76 1.45 27.24
CA PRO A 1043 28.76 0.39 27.27
C PRO A 1043 27.90 0.46 28.54
N ALA A 1044 26.58 0.35 28.37
CA ALA A 1044 25.63 0.35 29.50
C ALA A 1044 25.74 -0.92 30.37
N THR A 1045 26.23 -2.03 29.82
CA THR A 1045 26.47 -3.29 30.53
C THR A 1045 27.94 -3.64 30.47
N GLU A 1046 28.56 -3.75 31.65
CA GLU A 1046 29.97 -4.09 31.77
C GLU A 1046 30.22 -5.55 31.44
N THR A 1047 31.26 -5.79 30.64
CA THR A 1047 31.82 -7.12 30.40
C THR A 1047 33.27 -7.11 30.82
N THR A 1048 33.74 -8.20 31.42
CA THR A 1048 35.06 -8.22 32.05
C THR A 1048 35.89 -9.41 31.59
N ALA A 1049 37.21 -9.25 31.60
CA ALA A 1049 38.18 -10.34 31.46
C ALA A 1049 39.18 -10.32 32.63
N LYS A 1050 39.67 -11.50 32.99
CA LYS A 1050 40.68 -11.67 34.04
C LYS A 1050 41.99 -12.10 33.40
N PHE A 1051 43.07 -11.43 33.78
CA PHE A 1051 44.41 -11.71 33.28
C PHE A 1051 45.27 -12.28 34.40
N TYR A 1052 46.06 -13.31 34.06
CA TYR A 1052 46.86 -14.07 35.01
C TYR A 1052 48.31 -14.18 34.55
N PHE A 1053 49.26 -14.03 35.47
CA PHE A 1053 50.65 -14.35 35.17
C PHE A 1053 50.84 -15.87 35.27
N GLY A 1054 51.03 -16.54 34.12
CA GLY A 1054 51.11 -17.98 34.02
C GLY A 1054 52.53 -18.53 34.07
N ARG A 1055 52.70 -19.75 34.62
CA ARG A 1055 53.91 -20.55 34.46
C ARG A 1055 53.63 -22.05 34.36
N VAL A 1056 54.60 -22.77 33.79
CA VAL A 1056 54.72 -24.23 33.96
C VAL A 1056 55.77 -24.57 35.01
N TYR A 1057 55.49 -25.51 35.90
CA TYR A 1057 56.32 -25.80 37.07
C TYR A 1057 56.36 -27.29 37.41
N ALA A 1058 57.49 -27.74 37.93
CA ALA A 1058 57.63 -29.05 38.55
C ALA A 1058 58.52 -28.92 39.79
N PRO A 1059 58.17 -29.58 40.91
CA PRO A 1059 59.03 -29.64 42.09
C PRO A 1059 60.24 -30.55 41.83
N PHE A 1060 61.12 -30.62 42.82
CA PHE A 1060 62.16 -31.65 42.86
C PHE A 1060 61.51 -33.05 42.94
N TYR A 1061 61.96 -33.96 42.09
CA TYR A 1061 61.52 -35.36 42.13
C TYR A 1061 62.69 -36.30 42.40
N GLU A 1062 62.43 -37.30 43.24
CA GLU A 1062 63.36 -38.37 43.56
C GLU A 1062 62.70 -39.74 43.33
N GLY A 1063 63.40 -40.65 42.68
CA GLY A 1063 62.90 -42.00 42.43
C GLY A 1063 63.99 -42.95 41.91
N LEU A 1064 63.63 -44.21 41.66
CA LEU A 1064 64.59 -45.22 41.21
C LEU A 1064 65.14 -44.89 39.81
N TYR A 1065 66.41 -45.22 39.56
CA TYR A 1065 67.05 -45.03 38.25
C TYR A 1065 66.30 -45.76 37.12
N SER A 1066 65.63 -46.88 37.43
CA SER A 1066 64.77 -47.63 36.50
C SER A 1066 63.61 -46.80 35.92
N GLY A 1067 63.25 -45.71 36.60
CA GLY A 1067 62.31 -44.69 36.16
C GLY A 1067 61.14 -44.47 37.10
N PHE A 1068 60.54 -43.28 37.03
CA PHE A 1068 59.39 -42.86 37.81
C PHE A 1068 58.56 -41.78 37.08
N TYR A 1069 57.34 -41.56 37.55
CA TYR A 1069 56.45 -40.52 37.03
C TYR A 1069 56.69 -39.18 37.75
N ALA A 1070 56.76 -38.10 36.98
CA ALA A 1070 56.81 -36.72 37.48
C ALA A 1070 55.59 -35.95 36.99
N LYS A 1071 54.99 -35.13 37.86
CA LYS A 1071 53.90 -34.22 37.52
C LYS A 1071 54.43 -32.82 37.18
N ILE A 1072 53.90 -32.27 36.11
CA ILE A 1072 54.12 -30.91 35.62
C ILE A 1072 52.83 -30.12 35.83
N TYR A 1073 52.92 -28.99 36.50
CA TYR A 1073 51.79 -28.15 36.89
C TYR A 1073 51.71 -26.89 36.04
N TYR A 1074 50.52 -26.58 35.56
CA TYR A 1074 50.19 -25.36 34.82
C TYR A 1074 49.32 -24.49 35.71
N GLY A 1075 49.72 -23.23 35.90
CA GLY A 1075 49.09 -22.41 36.94
C GLY A 1075 49.45 -20.94 36.86
N ALA A 1076 48.96 -20.20 37.85
CA ALA A 1076 49.08 -18.75 37.91
C ALA A 1076 49.60 -18.27 39.26
N TYR A 1077 50.26 -17.10 39.24
CA TYR A 1077 50.74 -16.42 40.43
C TYR A 1077 49.61 -15.74 41.22
N CYS A 1078 49.70 -15.77 42.55
CA CYS A 1078 48.84 -15.04 43.47
C CYS A 1078 49.56 -14.87 44.82
N ASP A 1079 50.13 -13.69 45.03
CA ASP A 1079 50.71 -13.29 46.32
C ASP A 1079 49.84 -12.20 46.94
N GLY A 1080 49.12 -12.56 48.02
CA GLY A 1080 48.15 -11.65 48.66
C GLY A 1080 46.91 -11.30 47.81
N CYS A 1081 46.74 -11.91 46.64
CA CYS A 1081 45.56 -11.68 45.79
C CYS A 1081 44.28 -12.28 46.40
N ASN A 1082 43.10 -11.78 46.00
CA ASN A 1082 41.83 -12.34 46.44
C ASN A 1082 41.55 -13.70 45.78
N LYS A 1083 42.03 -14.79 46.41
CA LYS A 1083 41.87 -16.17 45.91
C LYS A 1083 40.39 -16.56 45.66
N ASN A 1084 39.42 -15.98 46.38
CA ASN A 1084 38.00 -16.25 46.12
C ASN A 1084 37.49 -15.66 44.81
N ILE A 1085 38.09 -14.56 44.33
CA ILE A 1085 37.74 -13.94 43.05
C ILE A 1085 38.55 -14.56 41.92
N TYR A 1086 39.85 -14.77 42.10
CA TYR A 1086 40.76 -15.12 41.01
C TYR A 1086 41.16 -16.61 40.97
N MET A 1087 41.19 -17.30 42.09
CA MET A 1087 41.71 -18.67 42.21
C MET A 1087 40.63 -19.64 42.68
N LYS A 1088 39.45 -19.60 42.05
CA LYS A 1088 38.28 -20.41 42.42
C LYS A 1088 37.59 -21.01 41.20
N ASP A 1089 37.39 -22.32 41.20
CA ASP A 1089 36.61 -23.05 40.19
C ASP A 1089 35.60 -23.99 40.86
N ASN A 1090 34.35 -24.02 40.38
CA ASN A 1090 33.26 -24.85 40.92
C ASN A 1090 33.14 -24.82 42.47
N GLY A 1091 33.33 -23.64 43.07
CA GLY A 1091 33.24 -23.45 44.52
C GLY A 1091 34.50 -23.81 45.31
N LYS A 1092 35.52 -24.41 44.69
CA LYS A 1092 36.78 -24.82 45.32
C LYS A 1092 37.92 -23.89 44.94
N LEU A 1093 38.82 -23.63 45.88
CA LEU A 1093 40.05 -22.88 45.61
C LEU A 1093 41.00 -23.75 44.76
N TRP A 1094 41.77 -23.09 43.90
CA TRP A 1094 42.86 -23.72 43.18
C TRP A 1094 43.92 -24.23 44.17
N GLN A 1095 44.56 -25.36 43.86
CA GLN A 1095 45.56 -25.96 44.72
C GLN A 1095 46.90 -25.24 44.54
N ASP A 1096 47.57 -24.89 45.64
CA ASP A 1096 48.90 -24.29 45.56
C ASP A 1096 49.91 -25.29 44.97
N PHE A 1097 50.89 -24.79 44.22
CA PHE A 1097 51.96 -25.61 43.68
C PHE A 1097 52.79 -26.24 44.81
N PRO A 1098 53.23 -27.50 44.66
CA PRO A 1098 54.13 -28.12 45.63
C PRO A 1098 55.40 -27.29 45.80
N ALA A 1099 55.77 -26.95 47.03
CA ALA A 1099 56.95 -26.15 47.36
C ALA A 1099 57.04 -24.76 46.68
N ALA A 1100 55.93 -24.20 46.19
CA ALA A 1100 55.86 -22.85 45.62
C ALA A 1100 54.55 -22.13 46.04
N PRO A 1101 54.50 -21.55 47.27
CA PRO A 1101 53.26 -21.14 47.94
C PRO A 1101 52.50 -19.96 47.30
N PHE A 1102 53.14 -19.20 46.41
CA PHE A 1102 52.52 -18.06 45.71
C PHE A 1102 51.96 -18.43 44.33
N TRP A 1103 51.96 -19.71 43.97
CA TRP A 1103 51.50 -20.19 42.68
C TRP A 1103 50.43 -21.25 42.90
N ALA A 1104 49.40 -21.25 42.06
CA ALA A 1104 48.30 -22.20 42.15
C ALA A 1104 47.99 -22.87 40.80
N THR A 1105 47.72 -24.17 40.83
CA THR A 1105 47.35 -25.00 39.68
C THR A 1105 46.01 -24.58 39.12
N ASN A 1106 46.00 -24.31 37.81
CA ASN A 1106 44.80 -23.93 37.09
C ASN A 1106 44.04 -25.17 36.60
N PRO A 1107 42.89 -25.53 37.22
CA PRO A 1107 42.15 -26.73 36.86
C PRO A 1107 41.50 -26.64 35.47
N LYS A 1108 41.33 -25.44 34.90
CA LYS A 1108 40.78 -25.21 33.56
C LYS A 1108 41.83 -25.27 32.45
N HIS A 1109 43.12 -25.38 32.79
CA HIS A 1109 44.16 -25.54 31.78
C HIS A 1109 44.14 -26.97 31.23
N SER A 1110 43.77 -27.13 29.96
CA SER A 1110 43.64 -28.44 29.31
C SER A 1110 44.34 -28.54 27.96
N ALA A 1111 44.89 -27.44 27.43
CA ALA A 1111 45.58 -27.43 26.14
C ALA A 1111 46.99 -27.99 26.30
N GLY A 1112 47.35 -29.04 25.55
CA GLY A 1112 48.71 -29.61 25.59
C GLY A 1112 49.73 -28.63 25.03
N VAL A 1113 50.59 -28.08 25.90
CA VAL A 1113 51.61 -27.09 25.51
C VAL A 1113 53.01 -27.70 25.41
N LEU A 1114 53.36 -28.65 26.29
CA LEU A 1114 54.63 -29.37 26.25
C LEU A 1114 54.46 -30.76 25.64
N ASN A 1115 55.39 -31.12 24.77
CA ASN A 1115 55.54 -32.40 24.09
C ASN A 1115 56.88 -33.05 24.41
N TYR A 1116 57.07 -34.27 23.93
CA TYR A 1116 58.31 -35.04 24.12
C TYR A 1116 59.58 -34.25 23.79
N HIS A 1117 59.57 -33.48 22.69
CA HIS A 1117 60.74 -32.72 22.21
C HIS A 1117 61.03 -31.43 22.99
N ASP A 1118 60.13 -31.02 23.90
CA ASP A 1118 60.28 -29.80 24.68
C ASP A 1118 61.09 -30.01 25.96
N PHE A 1119 61.44 -31.26 26.28
CA PHE A 1119 62.27 -31.60 27.42
C PHE A 1119 63.72 -31.87 26.99
N SER A 1120 64.67 -31.28 27.71
CA SER A 1120 66.08 -31.64 27.61
C SER A 1120 66.69 -31.83 29.00
N PHE A 1121 67.79 -32.57 29.07
CA PHE A 1121 68.43 -32.95 30.32
C PHE A 1121 69.90 -32.55 30.32
N THR A 1122 70.42 -32.16 31.48
CA THR A 1122 71.80 -31.65 31.60
C THR A 1122 72.86 -32.75 31.71
N ASN A 1123 72.50 -33.94 32.19
CA ASN A 1123 73.43 -35.04 32.39
C ASN A 1123 73.73 -35.78 31.08
N THR A 1124 74.79 -35.35 30.41
CA THR A 1124 75.27 -35.93 29.15
C THR A 1124 76.07 -37.22 29.32
N TYR A 1125 76.48 -37.57 30.54
CA TYR A 1125 77.36 -38.71 30.81
C TYR A 1125 76.61 -40.05 30.88
N SER A 1126 75.43 -40.06 31.51
CA SER A 1126 74.60 -41.26 31.71
C SER A 1126 73.38 -41.30 30.77
N GLY A 1127 72.95 -40.15 30.26
CA GLY A 1127 71.85 -40.02 29.30
C GLY A 1127 70.48 -40.25 29.92
N THR A 1128 69.95 -39.27 30.67
CA THR A 1128 68.55 -39.30 31.12
C THR A 1128 67.62 -39.37 29.91
N VAL A 1129 66.65 -40.28 29.97
CA VAL A 1129 65.71 -40.54 28.88
C VAL A 1129 64.29 -40.28 29.37
N LEU A 1130 63.60 -39.38 28.66
CA LEU A 1130 62.14 -39.31 28.67
C LEU A 1130 61.61 -40.49 27.84
N ARG A 1131 60.61 -41.23 28.32
CA ARG A 1131 59.92 -42.22 27.46
C ARG A 1131 58.93 -41.46 26.56
N ASN A 1132 58.60 -41.98 25.36
CA ASN A 1132 57.76 -41.31 24.33
C ASN A 1132 56.31 -40.93 24.74
N ASP A 1133 56.01 -40.84 26.03
CA ASP A 1133 54.68 -40.82 26.61
C ASP A 1133 54.56 -39.56 27.51
N VAL A 1134 54.32 -38.39 26.90
CA VAL A 1134 53.88 -37.20 27.64
C VAL A 1134 52.36 -37.23 27.68
N SER A 1135 51.76 -37.22 28.88
CA SER A 1135 50.31 -37.35 29.00
C SER A 1135 49.59 -36.10 28.45
N SER A 1136 48.30 -36.26 28.12
CA SER A 1136 47.40 -35.11 28.02
C SER A 1136 47.27 -34.41 29.37
N ILE A 1137 46.90 -33.13 29.37
CA ILE A 1137 46.70 -32.36 30.60
C ILE A 1137 45.34 -32.66 31.21
N SER A 1138 45.28 -32.93 32.51
CA SER A 1138 44.06 -33.09 33.28
C SER A 1138 44.12 -32.22 34.54
N ASN A 1139 43.11 -31.37 34.74
CA ASN A 1139 43.05 -30.43 35.87
C ASN A 1139 44.31 -29.55 36.05
N GLY A 1140 44.94 -29.12 34.95
CA GLY A 1140 46.18 -28.34 34.99
C GLY A 1140 47.44 -29.15 35.31
N GLU A 1141 47.35 -30.49 35.35
CA GLU A 1141 48.48 -31.39 35.58
C GLU A 1141 48.80 -32.22 34.34
N GLN A 1142 50.08 -32.38 34.05
CA GLN A 1142 50.60 -33.23 32.99
C GLN A 1142 51.62 -34.19 33.57
N ILE A 1143 51.60 -35.45 33.16
CA ILE A 1143 52.47 -36.50 33.70
C ILE A 1143 53.50 -36.88 32.65
N ILE A 1144 54.76 -37.01 33.09
CA ILE A 1144 55.87 -37.53 32.29
C ILE A 1144 56.55 -38.70 33.00
N PHE A 1145 57.15 -39.60 32.25
CA PHE A 1145 57.94 -40.72 32.78
C PHE A 1145 59.42 -40.56 32.41
N ILE A 1146 60.28 -40.48 33.42
CA ILE A 1146 61.71 -40.22 33.25
C ILE A 1146 62.51 -41.34 33.89
N ARG A 1147 63.61 -41.74 33.25
CA ARG A 1147 64.58 -42.72 33.78
C ARG A 1147 66.01 -42.31 33.45
N ASN A 1148 66.97 -42.84 34.20
CA ASN A 1148 68.38 -42.67 33.91
C ASN A 1148 69.10 -44.03 34.06
N PRO A 1149 70.01 -44.42 33.15
CA PRO A 1149 70.77 -45.68 33.27
C PRO A 1149 71.59 -45.82 34.57
N SER A 1150 71.83 -44.72 35.30
CA SER A 1150 72.64 -44.64 36.51
C SER A 1150 71.93 -43.86 37.61
N ALA A 1151 72.31 -44.12 38.87
CA ALA A 1151 71.88 -43.31 40.00
C ALA A 1151 72.68 -42.01 40.07
N VAL A 1152 72.07 -40.90 39.63
CA VAL A 1152 72.67 -39.58 39.49
C VAL A 1152 71.64 -38.48 39.76
N THR A 1153 72.11 -37.27 40.04
CA THR A 1153 71.29 -36.06 39.94
C THR A 1153 71.33 -35.50 38.52
N ASP A 1154 70.20 -34.95 38.07
CA ASP A 1154 70.09 -34.27 36.78
C ASP A 1154 69.12 -33.07 36.88
N VAL A 1155 69.14 -32.20 35.88
CA VAL A 1155 68.21 -31.08 35.72
C VAL A 1155 67.43 -31.29 34.43
N ALA A 1156 66.11 -31.34 34.56
CA ALA A 1156 65.19 -31.32 33.43
C ALA A 1156 64.86 -29.87 33.07
N LYS A 1157 65.09 -29.52 31.80
CA LYS A 1157 64.79 -28.21 31.22
C LYS A 1157 63.54 -28.33 30.34
N MET A 1158 62.52 -27.53 30.64
CA MET A 1158 61.23 -27.51 29.93
C MET A 1158 61.15 -26.27 29.04
N ARG A 1159 61.14 -26.48 27.72
CA ARG A 1159 60.95 -25.41 26.73
C ARG A 1159 59.46 -25.09 26.56
N ALA A 1160 58.96 -24.16 27.36
CA ALA A 1160 57.59 -23.70 27.28
C ALA A 1160 57.45 -22.45 26.39
N PRO A 1161 56.25 -22.13 25.88
CA PRO A 1161 55.96 -20.83 25.30
C PRO A 1161 56.25 -19.69 26.29
N SER A 1162 56.61 -18.53 25.77
CA SER A 1162 57.01 -17.35 26.56
C SER A 1162 55.98 -16.94 27.62
N TRP A 1163 54.69 -17.12 27.37
CA TRP A 1163 53.60 -16.87 28.32
C TRP A 1163 53.46 -17.91 29.46
N LEU A 1164 54.31 -18.94 29.50
CA LEU A 1164 54.46 -19.88 30.62
C LEU A 1164 55.88 -19.93 31.20
N LEU A 1165 56.80 -19.13 30.68
CA LEU A 1165 58.17 -19.06 31.20
C LEU A 1165 58.24 -18.10 32.40
N TYR A 1166 58.91 -18.55 33.45
CA TYR A 1166 59.17 -17.75 34.63
C TYR A 1166 60.51 -18.13 35.26
N SER A 1167 61.36 -17.13 35.47
CA SER A 1167 62.62 -17.30 36.22
C SER A 1167 62.87 -16.07 37.07
N GLU A 1168 62.94 -16.25 38.38
CA GLU A 1168 63.23 -15.16 39.32
C GLU A 1168 64.62 -14.52 39.09
N PHE A 1169 65.56 -15.28 38.52
CA PHE A 1169 66.97 -14.89 38.41
C PHE A 1169 67.43 -14.59 36.98
N ASP A 1170 66.63 -14.94 35.97
CA ASP A 1170 67.00 -14.80 34.56
C ASP A 1170 65.94 -13.95 33.84
N GLU A 1171 66.36 -12.83 33.26
CA GLU A 1171 65.50 -11.92 32.50
C GLU A 1171 65.11 -12.47 31.11
N LYS A 1172 65.81 -13.51 30.62
CA LYS A 1172 65.55 -14.14 29.31
C LYS A 1172 65.67 -15.67 29.39
N PRO A 1173 64.90 -16.34 30.28
CA PRO A 1173 64.97 -17.78 30.41
C PRO A 1173 64.43 -18.45 29.14
N GLU A 1174 65.16 -19.41 28.58
CA GLU A 1174 64.68 -20.23 27.46
C GLU A 1174 63.86 -21.44 27.92
N THR A 1175 63.97 -21.79 29.21
CA THR A 1175 63.38 -23.01 29.80
C THR A 1175 63.02 -22.81 31.27
N ASN A 1176 61.98 -23.50 31.73
CA ASN A 1176 61.71 -23.67 33.16
C ASN A 1176 62.36 -24.97 33.64
N ASN A 1177 63.15 -24.92 34.72
CA ASN A 1177 64.00 -26.02 35.14
C ASN A 1177 63.51 -26.65 36.44
N PHE A 1178 63.69 -27.97 36.57
CA PHE A 1178 63.49 -28.68 37.83
C PHE A 1178 64.52 -29.81 38.01
N ASN A 1179 64.79 -30.13 39.27
CA ASN A 1179 65.84 -31.07 39.65
C ASN A 1179 65.29 -32.50 39.78
N LEU A 1180 66.08 -33.47 39.36
CA LEU A 1180 65.80 -34.90 39.42
C LEU A 1180 66.90 -35.61 40.21
N ASN A 1181 66.54 -36.59 41.02
CA ASN A 1181 67.48 -37.50 41.66
C ASN A 1181 67.11 -38.96 41.41
N PHE A 1182 68.03 -39.71 40.78
CA PHE A 1182 67.86 -41.12 40.47
C PHE A 1182 68.62 -41.97 41.49
N LEU A 1183 67.92 -42.89 42.16
CA LEU A 1183 68.45 -43.73 43.24
C LEU A 1183 68.69 -45.18 42.80
N VAL A 1184 69.66 -45.85 43.41
CA VAL A 1184 69.84 -47.31 43.29
C VAL A 1184 68.77 -48.07 44.09
N PRO A 1185 68.25 -49.20 43.58
CA PRO A 1185 67.44 -50.12 44.38
C PRO A 1185 68.35 -50.81 45.40
N ASN A 1186 68.15 -50.49 46.69
CA ASN A 1186 68.67 -51.17 47.88
C ASN A 1186 70.03 -51.88 47.73
N GLY A 1187 71.14 -51.16 47.95
CA GLY A 1187 72.44 -51.78 48.26
C GLY A 1187 72.49 -52.31 49.70
N GLU A 1188 73.20 -53.43 49.91
CA GLU A 1188 73.34 -54.21 51.16
C GLU A 1188 74.05 -53.49 52.34
N TRP A 1189 73.70 -52.24 52.66
CA TRP A 1189 74.28 -51.49 53.79
C TRP A 1189 73.28 -51.04 54.86
N ALA A 1190 72.13 -51.70 54.96
CA ALA A 1190 71.23 -51.58 56.12
C ALA A 1190 71.23 -52.90 56.92
N GLY A 1191 71.70 -52.85 58.16
CA GLY A 1191 72.05 -54.02 58.99
C GLY A 1191 70.94 -55.08 59.19
N LYS A 1192 71.36 -56.35 59.28
CA LYS A 1192 70.51 -57.52 59.57
C LYS A 1192 70.11 -57.59 61.05
N VAL A 1193 68.84 -57.85 61.33
CA VAL A 1193 68.33 -58.10 62.69
C VAL A 1193 68.09 -59.61 62.90
N LEU A 1194 68.68 -60.18 63.96
CA LEU A 1194 68.43 -61.55 64.45
C LEU A 1194 67.50 -61.51 65.68
N LYS A 1195 66.69 -62.55 65.91
CA LYS A 1195 66.03 -62.79 67.22
C LYS A 1195 66.94 -63.59 68.16
N SER A 1196 66.69 -63.51 69.46
CA SER A 1196 67.49 -64.03 70.59
C SER A 1196 67.65 -65.57 70.67
N ASN A 1197 67.21 -66.33 69.67
CA ASN A 1197 67.35 -67.79 69.61
C ASN A 1197 67.94 -68.32 68.30
N ASN A 1198 68.60 -67.49 67.48
CA ASN A 1198 69.39 -67.88 66.31
C ASN A 1198 68.68 -68.76 65.25
N ILE A 1199 67.41 -68.47 64.91
CA ILE A 1199 66.74 -69.07 63.75
C ILE A 1199 66.20 -67.96 62.83
N GLU A 1200 66.39 -68.12 61.52
CA GLU A 1200 65.92 -67.19 60.46
C GLU A 1200 64.39 -67.19 60.34
N ASP A 1201 63.78 -66.00 60.33
CA ASP A 1201 62.34 -65.82 60.09
C ASP A 1201 62.12 -65.10 58.75
N LYS A 1202 61.45 -65.78 57.81
CA LYS A 1202 61.02 -65.25 56.50
C LYS A 1202 59.51 -64.96 56.48
N THR A 1203 58.91 -64.58 57.60
CA THR A 1203 57.49 -64.20 57.68
C THR A 1203 57.29 -62.80 58.25
N SER A 1204 56.22 -62.14 57.81
CA SER A 1204 55.91 -60.70 57.88
C SER A 1204 55.62 -60.13 59.28
N GLY A 1205 56.13 -60.76 60.35
CA GLY A 1205 55.80 -60.45 61.74
C GLY A 1205 56.96 -60.03 62.64
N ALA A 1206 58.10 -59.60 62.10
CA ALA A 1206 59.22 -59.09 62.90
C ALA A 1206 59.17 -57.55 63.05
N VAL A 1207 59.15 -57.08 64.30
CA VAL A 1207 59.19 -55.66 64.67
C VAL A 1207 60.60 -55.14 64.41
N GLY A 1208 60.74 -54.26 63.40
CA GLY A 1208 62.02 -53.71 62.93
C GLY A 1208 62.18 -53.60 61.41
N GLY A 1209 61.11 -53.73 60.62
CA GLY A 1209 61.17 -53.59 59.15
C GLY A 1209 61.25 -52.13 58.69
N PHE A 1210 62.38 -51.77 58.07
CA PHE A 1210 62.46 -50.60 57.19
C PHE A 1210 61.55 -50.80 55.97
N ILE A 1211 60.93 -49.71 55.51
CA ILE A 1211 59.97 -49.64 54.40
C ILE A 1211 60.62 -50.20 53.14
N GLY A 1212 60.19 -51.38 52.69
CA GLY A 1212 60.70 -51.94 51.43
C GLY A 1212 60.36 -53.40 51.14
N VAL A 1213 59.21 -53.93 51.58
CA VAL A 1213 58.69 -55.21 51.06
C VAL A 1213 57.16 -55.15 50.93
N LYS A 1214 56.68 -54.61 49.80
CA LYS A 1214 55.39 -54.97 49.21
C LYS A 1214 55.53 -55.04 47.69
N SER A 1215 54.86 -56.03 47.12
CA SER A 1215 54.99 -56.56 45.76
C SER A 1215 54.71 -55.56 44.63
N ASN A 1216 55.41 -55.76 43.51
CA ASN A 1216 55.28 -55.07 42.21
C ASN A 1216 53.94 -55.33 41.49
N SER A 1217 52.78 -55.12 42.12
CA SER A 1217 51.48 -55.33 41.45
C SER A 1217 50.40 -54.30 41.74
N ASP A 1218 50.70 -53.18 42.41
CA ASP A 1218 49.76 -52.07 42.56
C ASP A 1218 50.34 -50.79 41.94
N SER A 1219 49.68 -50.30 40.88
CA SER A 1219 50.04 -49.10 40.12
C SER A 1219 49.60 -47.78 40.78
N ASN A 1220 49.25 -47.79 42.07
CA ASN A 1220 48.61 -46.67 42.78
C ASN A 1220 49.31 -46.26 44.09
N LEU A 1221 50.65 -46.30 44.13
CA LEU A 1221 51.42 -45.75 45.26
C LEU A 1221 52.00 -44.39 44.89
N ASP A 1222 51.30 -43.35 45.35
CA ASP A 1222 51.71 -41.96 45.31
C ASP A 1222 52.73 -41.69 46.43
N ILE A 1223 53.98 -41.39 46.07
CA ILE A 1223 55.07 -41.04 47.01
C ILE A 1223 55.30 -39.52 47.01
N SER A 1224 54.31 -38.71 46.60
CA SER A 1224 54.46 -37.26 46.48
C SER A 1224 54.47 -36.49 47.80
N ASP A 1225 54.16 -37.11 48.95
CA ASP A 1225 54.11 -36.45 50.26
C ASP A 1225 55.40 -36.62 51.08
N LYS A 1226 56.50 -36.01 50.61
CA LYS A 1226 57.65 -35.66 51.47
C LYS A 1226 58.34 -34.37 50.99
N THR A 1227 57.84 -33.23 51.45
CA THR A 1227 58.58 -31.96 51.44
C THR A 1227 59.23 -31.72 52.81
N ASN A 1228 60.51 -31.30 52.79
CA ASN A 1228 61.35 -30.77 53.87
C ASN A 1228 62.19 -31.77 54.69
N ARG A 1229 63.47 -31.90 54.30
CA ARG A 1229 64.56 -32.17 55.24
C ARG A 1229 64.82 -30.88 56.05
N ARG A 1230 64.51 -30.90 57.35
CA ARG A 1230 65.17 -30.05 58.35
C ARG A 1230 66.19 -30.94 59.06
N ILE A 1231 67.44 -30.49 59.11
CA ILE A 1231 68.48 -31.08 59.95
C ILE A 1231 68.18 -30.65 61.38
N GLU A 1232 67.92 -31.59 62.28
CA GLU A 1232 68.34 -31.49 63.68
C GLU A 1232 68.85 -32.87 64.14
N TRP A 1233 70.17 -32.89 64.37
CA TRP A 1233 71.08 -33.92 64.91
C TRP A 1233 71.45 -35.08 63.97
#